data_AF-A0A7V7ZJW7-F1
#
_entry.id   AF-A0A7V7ZJW7-F1
#
_cell.length_a   1.000
_cell.length_b   1.000
_cell.length_c   1.000
_cell.angle_alpha   90.00
_cell.angle_beta   90.00
_cell.angle_gamma   90.00
#
_symmetry.space_group_name_H-M   'P 1'
#
loop_
_entity.id
_entity.type
_entity.pdbx_description
1 polymer ?
#
loop_
_entity_poly.entity_id
_entity_poly.type
_entity_poly.pdbx_seq_one_letter_code
_entity_poly.pdbx_strand_id
1 'polypeptide(L)'
;MLAPMKESATMAFFNRPKSDRRGALARERAAQLERQARAILRVAEAADADVAALGGALGQAEQGSTAITAALRETAGQASSVATSSEQMASAVNQISVSIEELTSSTTSLAGSVEQSATSIEETSASIQQVAGMAQEMAESSAQTTDAIRQVSIAIKAVNGESEVLASSVNETAALIEEVSSSIIGVASSANELSATASETASSISEMATSIEEVSTITENLSGSIEQVATSIEEISRSVQGVAQNAEQITSAATDAATAATQLDRSIHAVANLAHQADTLSRRSARDAETGGAAVERSIQGFGRMRDSITLSATTMREMGRRAQEISGIVDTINLLAERTNLLSLNASIEAARAGDAGRGFAVIAEEIRNLADRSARATADIATIIKALQDSVQEAITTSSDGMRIAEDASHQAEEASQGLRQILSGIEENTQIVAQIARATEEQMSAGQSVAAAVNTTAAQSRQVAKAVVEQAQATQSLAQSAAQMRLISHQVVQAMVEQRTAARSITLAAQNTTNIATQIRSSTDEQVRGTHQMLQSIEAMRGSASSTAHALAEHASASEQITREAERLALLTKNVSSALDEQSRAAVDITSAVDNIRTRSVQIARSLSEQSRAMAEIRAVARDTAAQLKGIVDANQARASATAALATALEQARTLAQRQSLGFSQTRQAALILLKQSEILETDGSTG
;
A
#
# COMPACT_ATOMS: atom_id res chain seq x y z
N MET A 1 -101.58 188.01 6.74
CA MET A 1 -101.62 188.43 5.32
C MET A 1 -102.65 187.55 4.58
N LEU A 2 -103.41 187.96 3.54
CA LEU A 2 -103.70 189.30 2.94
C LEU A 2 -104.78 189.24 1.81
N ALA A 3 -105.36 190.42 1.46
CA ALA A 3 -105.76 190.92 0.10
C ALA A 3 -107.06 190.43 -0.64
N PRO A 4 -107.52 191.06 -1.78
CA PRO A 4 -108.15 192.40 -1.85
C PRO A 4 -109.31 192.64 -2.91
N MET A 5 -110.12 193.73 -2.76
CA MET A 5 -110.84 194.56 -3.80
C MET A 5 -111.86 193.90 -4.80
N LYS A 6 -112.76 194.56 -5.58
CA LYS A 6 -113.09 195.98 -5.96
C LYS A 6 -114.55 196.16 -6.52
N GLU A 7 -115.09 197.40 -6.54
CA GLU A 7 -115.98 198.14 -7.51
C GLU A 7 -117.01 197.42 -8.48
N SER A 8 -118.11 198.00 -9.01
CA SER A 8 -118.68 199.38 -9.07
C SER A 8 -120.18 199.45 -9.53
N ALA A 9 -120.87 200.59 -9.29
CA ALA A 9 -121.93 201.33 -10.07
C ALA A 9 -123.13 200.60 -10.78
N THR A 10 -124.28 201.20 -11.20
CA THR A 10 -124.72 202.62 -11.37
C THR A 10 -126.28 202.78 -11.42
N MET A 11 -126.78 203.96 -10.99
CA MET A 11 -127.88 204.81 -11.54
C MET A 11 -129.36 204.40 -11.81
N ALA A 12 -130.22 205.42 -11.58
CA ALA A 12 -131.32 205.92 -12.45
C ALA A 12 -132.68 205.17 -12.53
N PHE A 13 -133.83 205.83 -12.75
CA PHE A 13 -134.26 207.21 -12.46
C PHE A 13 -135.81 207.31 -12.51
N PHE A 14 -136.36 208.24 -11.73
CA PHE A 14 -137.61 209.01 -11.98
C PHE A 14 -139.02 208.41 -12.14
N ASN A 15 -139.94 209.22 -11.59
CA ASN A 15 -141.34 209.46 -11.94
C ASN A 15 -142.35 208.30 -11.84
N ARG A 16 -143.31 208.35 -10.88
CA ARG A 16 -144.64 209.06 -10.97
C ARG A 16 -145.65 208.25 -11.83
N PRO A 17 -146.86 208.76 -12.12
CA PRO A 17 -147.73 209.56 -11.28
C PRO A 17 -149.09 208.86 -11.00
N LYS A 18 -149.48 208.80 -9.70
CA LYS A 18 -150.86 208.81 -9.15
C LYS A 18 -151.71 207.51 -9.17
N SER A 19 -152.29 207.20 -7.99
CA SER A 19 -153.38 206.22 -7.66
C SER A 19 -153.17 204.73 -8.01
N ASP A 20 -153.62 203.71 -7.27
CA ASP A 20 -154.15 203.53 -5.89
C ASP A 20 -154.20 202.00 -5.57
N ARG A 21 -154.28 201.46 -4.34
CA ARG A 21 -154.19 202.05 -2.98
C ARG A 21 -153.72 201.09 -1.86
N ARG A 22 -154.13 199.80 -1.86
CA ARG A 22 -154.07 198.92 -0.65
C ARG A 22 -153.55 197.47 -0.79
N GLY A 23 -153.68 196.80 -1.93
CA GLY A 23 -153.51 195.33 -2.00
C GLY A 23 -152.08 194.76 -2.15
N ALA A 24 -151.07 195.58 -2.48
CA ALA A 24 -149.75 195.06 -2.89
C ALA A 24 -148.94 194.42 -1.73
N LEU A 25 -149.13 194.88 -0.49
CA LEU A 25 -148.25 194.55 0.65
C LEU A 25 -148.46 193.11 1.19
N ALA A 26 -149.63 192.52 1.00
CA ALA A 26 -149.89 191.13 1.40
C ALA A 26 -149.16 190.11 0.50
N ARG A 27 -149.07 190.40 -0.81
CA ARG A 27 -148.49 189.49 -1.82
C ARG A 27 -147.00 189.24 -1.59
N GLU A 28 -146.25 190.26 -1.16
CA GLU A 28 -144.80 190.14 -0.99
C GLU A 28 -144.42 189.22 0.19
N ARG A 29 -145.25 189.18 1.26
CA ARG A 29 -145.03 188.31 2.43
C ARG A 29 -145.28 186.82 2.12
N ALA A 30 -146.32 186.51 1.34
CA ALA A 30 -146.61 185.14 0.90
C ALA A 30 -145.46 184.58 0.05
N ALA A 31 -144.96 185.37 -0.92
CA ALA A 31 -143.86 185.01 -1.81
C ALA A 31 -142.48 184.80 -1.12
N GLN A 32 -142.36 185.07 0.18
CA GLN A 32 -141.13 184.80 0.95
C GLN A 32 -141.20 183.47 1.71
N LEU A 33 -142.33 183.18 2.36
CA LEU A 33 -142.58 181.92 3.08
C LEU A 33 -142.46 180.70 2.17
N GLU A 34 -143.05 180.79 0.97
CA GLU A 34 -143.04 179.70 -0.01
C GLU A 34 -141.61 179.30 -0.42
N ARG A 35 -140.73 180.30 -0.63
CA ARG A 35 -139.31 180.06 -0.99
C ARG A 35 -138.52 179.39 0.14
N GLN A 36 -138.82 179.71 1.41
CA GLN A 36 -138.17 179.04 2.56
C GLN A 36 -138.65 177.59 2.72
N ALA A 37 -139.96 177.34 2.68
CA ALA A 37 -140.51 175.99 2.84
C ALA A 37 -140.00 175.03 1.74
N ARG A 38 -139.95 175.48 0.48
CA ARG A 38 -139.39 174.69 -0.64
C ARG A 38 -137.88 174.43 -0.50
N ALA A 39 -137.12 175.31 0.15
CA ALA A 39 -135.68 175.10 0.37
C ALA A 39 -135.42 174.00 1.41
N ILE A 40 -136.16 174.01 2.53
CA ILE A 40 -136.06 172.98 3.58
C ILE A 40 -136.37 171.58 3.01
N LEU A 41 -137.41 171.47 2.18
CA LEU A 41 -137.83 170.19 1.61
C LEU A 41 -136.72 169.54 0.75
N ARG A 42 -136.03 170.31 -0.10
CA ARG A 42 -134.92 169.79 -0.92
C ARG A 42 -133.75 169.26 -0.10
N VAL A 43 -133.40 169.94 0.99
CA VAL A 43 -132.29 169.52 1.86
C VAL A 43 -132.63 168.21 2.58
N ALA A 44 -133.87 168.06 3.05
CA ALA A 44 -134.34 166.83 3.69
C ALA A 44 -134.32 165.63 2.73
N GLU A 45 -134.77 165.80 1.48
CA GLU A 45 -134.81 164.71 0.50
C GLU A 45 -133.41 164.31 -0.01
N ALA A 46 -132.49 165.26 -0.16
CA ALA A 46 -131.09 164.95 -0.50
C ALA A 46 -130.39 164.16 0.61
N ALA A 47 -130.63 164.50 1.88
CA ALA A 47 -130.02 163.79 3.02
C ALA A 47 -130.51 162.34 3.18
N ASP A 48 -131.79 162.07 2.90
CA ASP A 48 -132.36 160.72 3.04
C ASP A 48 -131.87 159.77 1.92
N ALA A 49 -131.54 160.31 0.74
CA ALA A 49 -130.98 159.54 -0.38
C ALA A 49 -129.54 159.04 -0.11
N ASP A 50 -128.65 159.88 0.43
CA ASP A 50 -127.24 159.51 0.67
C ASP A 50 -127.08 158.42 1.74
N VAL A 51 -127.91 158.45 2.79
CA VAL A 51 -127.88 157.43 3.87
C VAL A 51 -128.26 156.05 3.33
N ALA A 52 -129.20 155.97 2.39
CA ALA A 52 -129.60 154.71 1.76
C ALA A 52 -128.47 154.07 0.93
N ALA A 53 -127.67 154.88 0.22
CA ALA A 53 -126.55 154.39 -0.58
C ALA A 53 -125.43 153.77 0.28
N LEU A 54 -125.12 154.39 1.42
CA LEU A 54 -124.08 153.95 2.36
C LEU A 54 -124.40 152.58 2.99
N GLY A 55 -125.68 152.30 3.24
CA GLY A 55 -126.15 151.01 3.75
C GLY A 55 -126.01 149.84 2.77
N GLY A 56 -125.88 150.11 1.46
CA GLY A 56 -125.65 149.09 0.43
C GLY A 56 -124.19 148.63 0.36
N ALA A 57 -123.24 149.58 0.38
CA ALA A 57 -121.81 149.29 0.23
C ALA A 57 -121.24 148.42 1.37
N LEU A 58 -121.70 148.64 2.61
CA LEU A 58 -121.26 147.85 3.77
C LEU A 58 -121.65 146.37 3.66
N GLY A 59 -122.78 146.04 3.00
CA GLY A 59 -123.23 144.66 2.83
C GLY A 59 -122.40 143.84 1.83
N GLN A 60 -121.77 144.48 0.83
CA GLN A 60 -120.89 143.77 -0.12
C GLN A 60 -119.51 143.47 0.49
N ALA A 61 -119.01 144.34 1.39
CA ALA A 61 -117.72 144.16 2.03
C ALA A 61 -117.69 142.96 3.01
N GLU A 62 -118.82 142.68 3.67
CA GLU A 62 -118.98 141.56 4.61
C GLU A 62 -118.84 140.20 3.90
N GLN A 63 -119.62 139.96 2.83
CA GLN A 63 -119.64 138.69 2.09
C GLN A 63 -118.28 138.26 1.53
N GLY A 64 -117.44 139.22 1.12
CA GLY A 64 -116.11 138.93 0.58
C GLY A 64 -115.11 138.37 1.60
N SER A 65 -115.26 138.74 2.88
CA SER A 65 -114.31 138.36 3.94
C SER A 65 -114.47 136.89 4.38
N THR A 66 -115.71 136.39 4.34
CA THR A 66 -116.05 135.02 4.75
C THR A 66 -115.53 133.97 3.76
N ALA A 67 -115.53 134.27 2.46
CA ALA A 67 -115.08 133.34 1.42
C ALA A 67 -113.57 133.04 1.47
N ILE A 68 -112.73 134.05 1.71
CA ILE A 68 -111.27 133.92 1.79
C ILE A 68 -110.84 133.00 2.94
N THR A 69 -111.59 133.03 4.05
CA THR A 69 -111.33 132.23 5.25
C THR A 69 -111.48 130.72 5.02
N ALA A 70 -112.32 130.30 4.07
CA ALA A 70 -112.54 128.88 3.76
C ALA A 70 -111.35 128.27 2.97
N ALA A 71 -110.93 128.92 1.89
CA ALA A 71 -109.88 128.42 1.00
C ALA A 71 -108.52 128.22 1.70
N LEU A 72 -108.18 129.07 2.68
CA LEU A 72 -106.93 128.96 3.44
C LEU A 72 -106.87 127.72 4.34
N ARG A 73 -108.01 127.20 4.83
CA ARG A 73 -108.06 125.97 5.65
C ARG A 73 -107.85 124.71 4.81
N GLU A 74 -108.35 124.68 3.58
CA GLU A 74 -108.26 123.52 2.70
C GLU A 74 -106.79 123.25 2.28
N THR A 75 -106.06 124.29 1.90
CA THR A 75 -104.64 124.22 1.52
C THR A 75 -103.74 123.69 2.65
N ALA A 76 -104.04 124.01 3.90
CA ALA A 76 -103.29 123.51 5.07
C ALA A 76 -103.47 122.01 5.30
N GLY A 77 -104.64 121.44 4.95
CA GLY A 77 -104.91 120.01 5.09
C GLY A 77 -104.08 119.14 4.13
N GLN A 78 -103.92 119.58 2.87
CA GLN A 78 -103.20 118.83 1.84
C GLN A 78 -101.69 118.75 2.12
N ALA A 79 -101.07 119.83 2.60
CA ALA A 79 -99.63 119.84 2.89
C ALA A 79 -99.23 118.89 4.04
N SER A 80 -100.17 118.60 4.96
CA SER A 80 -99.94 117.72 6.11
C SER A 80 -99.75 116.24 5.72
N SER A 81 -100.55 115.70 4.80
CA SER A 81 -100.50 114.27 4.45
C SER A 81 -99.26 113.88 3.65
N VAL A 82 -98.71 114.80 2.86
CA VAL A 82 -97.50 114.56 2.06
C VAL A 82 -96.25 114.45 2.95
N ALA A 83 -96.18 115.24 4.03
CA ALA A 83 -95.07 115.20 4.97
C ALA A 83 -94.91 113.81 5.64
N THR A 84 -96.02 113.18 6.04
CA THR A 84 -96.00 111.86 6.72
C THR A 84 -95.50 110.73 5.80
N SER A 85 -95.75 110.82 4.49
CA SER A 85 -95.31 109.82 3.52
C SER A 85 -93.78 109.85 3.31
N SER A 86 -93.16 111.03 3.35
CA SER A 86 -91.70 111.18 3.20
C SER A 86 -90.90 110.58 4.36
N GLU A 87 -91.41 110.61 5.59
CA GLU A 87 -90.71 110.03 6.75
C GLU A 87 -90.62 108.49 6.68
N GLN A 88 -91.66 107.81 6.17
CA GLN A 88 -91.64 106.34 6.01
C GLN A 88 -90.59 105.89 4.99
N MET A 89 -90.44 106.63 3.88
CA MET A 89 -89.49 106.31 2.81
C MET A 89 -88.02 106.41 3.28
N ALA A 90 -87.71 107.35 4.18
CA ALA A 90 -86.36 107.51 4.73
C ALA A 90 -85.90 106.36 5.64
N SER A 91 -86.83 105.57 6.19
CA SER A 91 -86.54 104.41 7.05
C SER A 91 -86.12 103.19 6.24
N ALA A 92 -86.88 102.83 5.21
CA ALA A 92 -86.65 101.62 4.40
C ALA A 92 -85.26 101.61 3.73
N VAL A 93 -84.80 102.76 3.22
CA VAL A 93 -83.50 102.91 2.56
C VAL A 93 -82.33 102.58 3.51
N ASN A 94 -82.47 102.84 4.82
CA ASN A 94 -81.41 102.53 5.79
C ASN A 94 -81.23 101.03 6.00
N GLN A 95 -82.29 100.24 5.86
CA GLN A 95 -82.26 98.79 6.12
C GLN A 95 -81.58 98.02 4.98
N ILE A 96 -81.77 98.48 3.73
CA ILE A 96 -81.14 97.90 2.53
C ILE A 96 -79.62 98.09 2.53
N SER A 97 -79.12 99.24 3.01
CA SER A 97 -77.67 99.53 3.04
C SER A 97 -76.88 98.53 3.90
N VAL A 98 -77.43 98.10 5.04
CA VAL A 98 -76.75 97.17 5.96
C VAL A 98 -76.57 95.78 5.35
N SER A 99 -77.58 95.27 4.62
CA SER A 99 -77.50 93.95 3.98
C SER A 99 -76.47 93.86 2.84
N ILE A 100 -76.09 94.98 2.24
CA ILE A 100 -75.05 95.03 1.18
C ILE A 100 -73.64 94.88 1.78
N GLU A 101 -73.41 95.36 3.01
CA GLU A 101 -72.13 95.23 3.70
C GLU A 101 -71.84 93.77 4.12
N GLU A 102 -72.84 93.05 4.66
CA GLU A 102 -72.69 91.63 5.02
C GLU A 102 -72.33 90.75 3.82
N LEU A 103 -73.03 90.91 2.70
CA LEU A 103 -72.79 90.16 1.45
C LEU A 103 -71.38 90.36 0.89
N THR A 104 -70.81 91.55 1.06
CA THR A 104 -69.44 91.88 0.62
C THR A 104 -68.39 91.15 1.47
N SER A 105 -68.64 91.03 2.78
CA SER A 105 -67.79 90.27 3.70
C SER A 105 -67.75 88.77 3.37
N SER A 106 -68.91 88.14 3.18
CA SER A 106 -69.00 86.70 2.86
C SER A 106 -68.30 86.33 1.55
N THR A 107 -68.39 87.19 0.53
CA THR A 107 -67.74 86.97 -0.78
C THR A 107 -66.20 86.98 -0.67
N THR A 108 -65.65 87.79 0.25
CA THR A 108 -64.20 87.88 0.50
C THR A 108 -63.67 86.62 1.19
N SER A 109 -64.43 86.07 2.15
CA SER A 109 -64.06 84.83 2.84
C SER A 109 -64.04 83.62 1.88
N LEU A 110 -65.04 83.52 0.99
CA LEU A 110 -65.14 82.44 0.00
C LEU A 110 -63.92 82.37 -0.93
N ALA A 111 -63.33 83.52 -1.31
CA ALA A 111 -62.13 83.55 -2.16
C ALA A 111 -60.92 82.90 -1.48
N GLY A 112 -60.74 83.07 -0.16
CA GLY A 112 -59.61 82.49 0.57
C GLY A 112 -59.65 80.95 0.65
N SER A 113 -60.84 80.37 0.84
CA SER A 113 -60.99 78.90 0.89
C SER A 113 -60.77 78.21 -0.46
N VAL A 114 -61.02 78.91 -1.56
CA VAL A 114 -60.78 78.41 -2.93
C VAL A 114 -59.27 78.31 -3.21
N GLU A 115 -58.49 79.32 -2.81
CA GLU A 115 -57.03 79.33 -2.95
C GLU A 115 -56.38 78.16 -2.20
N GLN A 116 -56.77 77.94 -0.93
CA GLN A 116 -56.26 76.83 -0.12
C GLN A 116 -56.60 75.45 -0.71
N SER A 117 -57.76 75.31 -1.36
CA SER A 117 -58.17 74.04 -1.97
C SER A 117 -57.33 73.68 -3.19
N ALA A 118 -56.80 74.67 -3.93
CA ALA A 118 -55.94 74.44 -5.09
C ALA A 118 -54.59 73.80 -4.67
N THR A 119 -53.95 74.33 -3.62
CA THR A 119 -52.63 73.85 -3.16
C THR A 119 -52.65 72.38 -2.73
N SER A 120 -53.68 71.92 -2.02
CA SER A 120 -53.78 70.52 -1.58
C SER A 120 -54.03 69.53 -2.74
N ILE A 121 -54.53 69.99 -3.89
CA ILE A 121 -54.70 69.15 -5.09
C ILE A 121 -53.34 68.95 -5.80
N GLU A 122 -52.49 69.98 -5.81
CA GLU A 122 -51.13 69.86 -6.35
C GLU A 122 -50.27 68.88 -5.53
N GLU A 123 -50.34 68.95 -4.18
CA GLU A 123 -49.63 68.02 -3.29
C GLU A 123 -50.08 66.56 -3.47
N THR A 124 -51.39 66.31 -3.63
CA THR A 124 -51.91 64.95 -3.85
C THR A 124 -51.55 64.40 -5.22
N SER A 125 -51.52 65.23 -6.27
CA SER A 125 -51.04 64.85 -7.60
C SER A 125 -49.57 64.41 -7.61
N ALA A 126 -48.70 65.13 -6.88
CA ALA A 126 -47.29 64.75 -6.73
C ALA A 126 -47.12 63.41 -5.99
N SER A 127 -47.91 63.17 -4.94
CA SER A 127 -47.88 61.91 -4.20
C SER A 127 -48.29 60.69 -5.06
N ILE A 128 -49.32 60.82 -5.90
CA ILE A 128 -49.76 59.77 -6.83
C ILE A 128 -48.63 59.37 -7.80
N GLN A 129 -47.89 60.35 -8.34
CA GLN A 129 -46.75 60.07 -9.22
C GLN A 129 -45.61 59.33 -8.50
N GLN A 130 -45.32 59.67 -7.24
CA GLN A 130 -44.28 59.00 -6.46
C GLN A 130 -44.61 57.53 -6.19
N VAL A 131 -45.86 57.22 -5.80
CA VAL A 131 -46.28 55.83 -5.55
C VAL A 131 -46.31 55.02 -6.86
N ALA A 132 -46.63 55.65 -7.99
CA ALA A 132 -46.57 54.99 -9.31
C ALA A 132 -45.13 54.59 -9.69
N GLY A 133 -44.13 55.46 -9.41
CA GLY A 133 -42.72 55.13 -9.58
C GLY A 133 -42.27 53.94 -8.72
N MET A 134 -42.65 53.94 -7.44
CA MET A 134 -42.33 52.84 -6.52
C MET A 134 -42.97 51.50 -6.95
N ALA A 135 -44.18 51.52 -7.53
CA ALA A 135 -44.81 50.34 -8.10
C ALA A 135 -44.05 49.81 -9.33
N GLN A 136 -43.53 50.69 -10.19
CA GLN A 136 -42.72 50.30 -11.34
C GLN A 136 -41.43 49.56 -10.91
N GLU A 137 -40.68 50.12 -9.95
CA GLU A 137 -39.45 49.53 -9.41
C GLU A 137 -39.70 48.17 -8.73
N MET A 138 -40.82 48.04 -8.01
CA MET A 138 -41.20 46.79 -7.34
C MET A 138 -41.54 45.67 -8.34
N ALA A 139 -42.10 46.00 -9.51
CA ALA A 139 -42.34 45.02 -10.56
C ALA A 139 -41.04 44.52 -11.20
N GLU A 140 -40.07 45.41 -11.45
CA GLU A 140 -38.76 45.05 -12.00
C GLU A 140 -37.94 44.19 -11.02
N SER A 141 -37.92 44.56 -9.74
CA SER A 141 -37.27 43.78 -8.67
C SER A 141 -37.88 42.37 -8.50
N SER A 142 -39.21 42.24 -8.61
CA SER A 142 -39.92 40.95 -8.60
C SER A 142 -39.52 40.05 -9.78
N ALA A 143 -39.38 40.62 -10.99
CA ALA A 143 -38.93 39.89 -12.17
C ALA A 143 -37.48 39.39 -12.03
N GLN A 144 -36.56 40.25 -11.57
CA GLN A 144 -35.16 39.88 -11.32
C GLN A 144 -35.03 38.76 -10.28
N THR A 145 -35.86 38.81 -9.22
CA THR A 145 -35.91 37.78 -8.17
C THR A 145 -36.30 36.40 -8.74
N THR A 146 -37.29 36.37 -9.64
CA THR A 146 -37.76 35.14 -10.29
C THR A 146 -36.67 34.48 -11.14
N ASP A 147 -35.93 35.26 -11.94
CA ASP A 147 -34.84 34.73 -12.77
C ASP A 147 -33.63 34.26 -11.94
N ALA A 148 -33.31 34.96 -10.84
CA ALA A 148 -32.27 34.52 -9.91
C ALA A 148 -32.59 33.15 -9.28
N ILE A 149 -33.84 32.95 -8.84
CA ILE A 149 -34.29 31.67 -8.26
C ILE A 149 -34.29 30.56 -9.31
N ARG A 150 -34.64 30.86 -10.56
CA ARG A 150 -34.54 29.91 -11.68
C ARG A 150 -33.10 29.40 -11.87
N GLN A 151 -32.10 30.27 -11.75
CA GLN A 151 -30.68 29.87 -11.80
C GLN A 151 -30.28 29.01 -10.58
N VAL A 152 -30.70 29.39 -9.38
CA VAL A 152 -30.49 28.59 -8.15
C VAL A 152 -31.07 27.18 -8.31
N SER A 153 -32.28 27.06 -8.88
CA SER A 153 -32.94 25.77 -9.11
C SER A 153 -32.18 24.87 -10.11
N ILE A 154 -31.51 25.45 -11.11
CA ILE A 154 -30.63 24.72 -12.03
C ILE A 154 -29.35 24.27 -11.31
N ALA A 155 -28.73 25.13 -10.51
CA ALA A 155 -27.54 24.81 -9.74
C ALA A 155 -27.78 23.67 -8.72
N ILE A 156 -28.92 23.68 -8.02
CA ILE A 156 -29.32 22.60 -7.11
C ILE A 156 -29.41 21.27 -7.86
N LYS A 157 -30.01 21.22 -9.05
CA LYS A 157 -30.09 19.98 -9.84
C LYS A 157 -28.71 19.47 -10.29
N ALA A 158 -27.79 20.35 -10.66
CA ALA A 158 -26.43 19.98 -11.02
C ALA A 158 -25.68 19.36 -9.83
N VAL A 159 -25.67 20.05 -8.69
CA VAL A 159 -25.00 19.58 -7.46
C VAL A 159 -25.63 18.29 -6.92
N ASN A 160 -26.93 18.05 -7.12
CA ASN A 160 -27.56 16.77 -6.75
C ASN A 160 -26.99 15.60 -7.59
N GLY A 161 -26.85 15.79 -8.90
CA GLY A 161 -26.25 14.79 -9.78
C GLY A 161 -24.77 14.52 -9.46
N GLU A 162 -24.01 15.56 -9.13
CA GLU A 162 -22.62 15.41 -8.65
C GLU A 162 -22.55 14.67 -7.30
N SER A 163 -23.51 14.91 -6.40
CA SER A 163 -23.59 14.22 -5.10
C SER A 163 -23.96 12.73 -5.24
N GLU A 164 -24.81 12.37 -6.21
CA GLU A 164 -25.13 10.97 -6.53
C GLU A 164 -23.92 10.23 -7.12
N VAL A 165 -23.17 10.88 -8.02
CA VAL A 165 -21.91 10.35 -8.56
C VAL A 165 -20.87 10.16 -7.45
N LEU A 166 -20.70 11.16 -6.57
CA LEU A 166 -19.80 11.08 -5.43
C LEU A 166 -20.16 9.89 -4.51
N ALA A 167 -21.44 9.68 -4.22
CA ALA A 167 -21.89 8.54 -3.41
C ALA A 167 -21.58 7.19 -4.08
N SER A 168 -21.66 7.09 -5.41
CA SER A 168 -21.24 5.90 -6.15
C SER A 168 -19.73 5.67 -6.06
N SER A 169 -18.92 6.70 -6.33
CA SER A 169 -17.46 6.60 -6.26
C SER A 169 -16.94 6.30 -4.84
N VAL A 170 -17.59 6.80 -3.79
CA VAL A 170 -17.27 6.46 -2.40
C VAL A 170 -17.51 4.97 -2.11
N ASN A 171 -18.59 4.37 -2.63
CA ASN A 171 -18.82 2.93 -2.50
C ASN A 171 -17.80 2.09 -3.29
N GLU A 172 -17.45 2.50 -4.51
CA GLU A 172 -16.43 1.82 -5.33
C GLU A 172 -15.04 1.88 -4.67
N THR A 173 -14.67 3.04 -4.12
CA THR A 173 -13.41 3.20 -3.37
C THR A 173 -13.40 2.34 -2.11
N ALA A 174 -14.55 2.14 -1.45
CA ALA A 174 -14.67 1.28 -0.27
C ALA A 174 -14.37 -0.18 -0.61
N ALA A 175 -14.97 -0.71 -1.69
CA ALA A 175 -14.72 -2.06 -2.17
C ALA A 175 -13.25 -2.29 -2.55
N LEU A 176 -12.61 -1.32 -3.20
CA LEU A 176 -11.17 -1.38 -3.51
C LEU A 176 -10.30 -1.40 -2.25
N ILE A 177 -10.66 -0.67 -1.18
CA ILE A 177 -9.92 -0.71 0.09
C ILE A 177 -10.12 -2.05 0.81
N GLU A 178 -11.30 -2.67 0.73
CA GLU A 178 -11.53 -4.03 1.25
C GLU A 178 -10.69 -5.07 0.49
N GLU A 179 -10.61 -4.99 -0.84
CA GLU A 179 -9.75 -5.85 -1.66
C GLU A 179 -8.26 -5.66 -1.32
N VAL A 180 -7.80 -4.41 -1.19
CA VAL A 180 -6.43 -4.09 -0.75
C VAL A 180 -6.16 -4.64 0.65
N SER A 181 -7.11 -4.53 1.59
CA SER A 181 -6.99 -5.10 2.94
C SER A 181 -6.84 -6.63 2.92
N SER A 182 -7.63 -7.32 2.09
CA SER A 182 -7.53 -8.77 1.87
C SER A 182 -6.15 -9.15 1.28
N SER A 183 -5.66 -8.39 0.30
CA SER A 183 -4.34 -8.57 -0.31
C SER A 183 -3.19 -8.38 0.71
N ILE A 184 -3.28 -7.36 1.57
CA ILE A 184 -2.31 -7.11 2.66
C ILE A 184 -2.26 -8.30 3.64
N ILE A 185 -3.42 -8.88 4.00
CA ILE A 185 -3.48 -10.08 4.85
C ILE A 185 -2.82 -11.28 4.14
N GLY A 186 -3.05 -11.44 2.83
CA GLY A 186 -2.38 -12.44 2.00
C GLY A 186 -0.85 -12.29 2.01
N VAL A 187 -0.33 -11.08 1.79
CA VAL A 187 1.11 -10.78 1.85
C VAL A 187 1.69 -11.03 3.23
N ALA A 188 0.98 -10.67 4.31
CA ALA A 188 1.40 -10.95 5.68
C ALA A 188 1.48 -12.47 5.97
N SER A 189 0.53 -13.26 5.45
CA SER A 189 0.57 -14.72 5.53
C SER A 189 1.77 -15.29 4.77
N SER A 190 1.99 -14.85 3.52
CA SER A 190 3.15 -15.26 2.71
C SER A 190 4.48 -14.89 3.37
N ALA A 191 4.56 -13.75 4.07
CA ALA A 191 5.74 -13.37 4.83
C ALA A 191 6.01 -14.32 6.02
N ASN A 192 4.98 -14.75 6.74
CA ASN A 192 5.15 -15.74 7.81
C ASN A 192 5.60 -17.11 7.25
N GLU A 193 5.03 -17.57 6.14
CA GLU A 193 5.43 -18.82 5.47
C GLU A 193 6.87 -18.75 4.93
N LEU A 194 7.26 -17.61 4.35
CA LEU A 194 8.63 -17.34 3.91
C LEU A 194 9.62 -17.33 5.10
N SER A 195 9.22 -16.80 6.26
CA SER A 195 10.04 -16.84 7.47
C SER A 195 10.17 -18.25 8.05
N ALA A 196 9.12 -19.07 7.97
CA ALA A 196 9.13 -20.46 8.44
C ALA A 196 10.03 -21.33 7.56
N THR A 197 9.84 -21.28 6.25
CA THR A 197 10.66 -22.01 5.27
C THR A 197 12.14 -21.59 5.29
N ALA A 198 12.43 -20.31 5.52
CA ALA A 198 13.81 -19.84 5.75
C ALA A 198 14.42 -20.42 7.04
N SER A 199 13.64 -20.51 8.13
CA SER A 199 14.08 -21.14 9.39
C SER A 199 14.32 -22.64 9.23
N GLU A 200 13.45 -23.35 8.52
CA GLU A 200 13.59 -24.77 8.22
C GLU A 200 14.83 -25.04 7.35
N THR A 201 15.01 -24.24 6.29
CA THR A 201 16.22 -24.26 5.44
C THR A 201 17.50 -24.05 6.26
N ALA A 202 17.50 -23.11 7.21
CA ALA A 202 18.65 -22.88 8.09
C ALA A 202 18.94 -24.10 8.99
N SER A 203 17.90 -24.81 9.47
CA SER A 203 18.05 -26.04 10.24
C SER A 203 18.66 -27.17 9.42
N SER A 204 18.11 -27.47 8.23
CA SER A 204 18.63 -28.52 7.35
C SER A 204 20.06 -28.25 6.88
N ILE A 205 20.43 -26.98 6.70
CA ILE A 205 21.82 -26.58 6.39
C ILE A 205 22.75 -26.73 7.60
N SER A 206 22.24 -26.58 8.83
CA SER A 206 23.01 -26.87 10.04
C SER A 206 23.28 -28.37 10.19
N GLU A 207 22.31 -29.23 9.91
CA GLU A 207 22.50 -30.69 9.88
C GLU A 207 23.48 -31.09 8.78
N MET A 208 23.35 -30.51 7.59
CA MET A 208 24.29 -30.70 6.48
C MET A 208 25.72 -30.28 6.86
N ALA A 209 25.90 -29.19 7.62
CA ALA A 209 27.20 -28.77 8.11
C ALA A 209 27.83 -29.80 9.06
N THR A 210 27.04 -30.43 9.94
CA THR A 210 27.49 -31.55 10.79
C THR A 210 27.91 -32.75 9.95
N SER A 211 27.10 -33.17 8.97
CA SER A 211 27.48 -34.26 8.05
C SER A 211 28.73 -33.93 7.23
N ILE A 212 28.96 -32.66 6.89
CA ILE A 212 30.19 -32.21 6.21
C ILE A 212 31.43 -32.41 7.09
N GLU A 213 31.33 -32.18 8.40
CA GLU A 213 32.42 -32.42 9.37
C GLU A 213 32.65 -33.92 9.62
N GLU A 214 31.59 -34.72 9.72
CA GLU A 214 31.70 -36.19 9.83
C GLU A 214 32.39 -36.79 8.60
N VAL A 215 31.96 -36.43 7.38
CA VAL A 215 32.58 -36.93 6.14
C VAL A 215 34.02 -36.44 6.00
N SER A 216 34.34 -35.21 6.42
CA SER A 216 35.74 -34.74 6.47
C SER A 216 36.60 -35.63 7.37
N THR A 217 36.11 -35.93 8.58
CA THR A 217 36.80 -36.79 9.57
C THR A 217 36.97 -38.23 9.08
N ILE A 218 35.95 -38.79 8.42
CA ILE A 218 36.03 -40.12 7.80
C ILE A 218 37.09 -40.13 6.68
N THR A 219 37.18 -39.06 5.88
CA THR A 219 38.12 -38.94 4.76
C THR A 219 39.58 -38.78 5.22
N GLU A 220 39.81 -38.10 6.36
CA GLU A 220 41.13 -38.07 7.01
C GLU A 220 41.57 -39.46 7.47
N ASN A 221 40.69 -40.20 8.18
CA ASN A 221 40.96 -41.57 8.62
C ASN A 221 41.17 -42.54 7.43
N LEU A 222 40.40 -42.38 6.36
CA LEU A 222 40.57 -43.11 5.11
C LEU A 222 41.94 -42.83 4.47
N SER A 223 42.38 -41.57 4.47
CA SER A 223 43.70 -41.18 3.95
C SER A 223 44.84 -41.83 4.73
N GLY A 224 44.77 -41.86 6.06
CA GLY A 224 45.73 -42.61 6.90
C GLY A 224 45.72 -44.12 6.62
N SER A 225 44.53 -44.70 6.40
CA SER A 225 44.37 -46.11 6.04
C SER A 225 45.00 -46.44 4.67
N ILE A 226 44.87 -45.54 3.69
CA ILE A 226 45.48 -45.67 2.36
C ILE A 226 47.01 -45.66 2.44
N GLU A 227 47.61 -44.80 3.28
CA GLU A 227 49.07 -44.77 3.50
C GLU A 227 49.59 -46.06 4.15
N GLN A 228 48.84 -46.60 5.13
CA GLN A 228 49.17 -47.88 5.74
C GLN A 228 49.12 -49.02 4.70
N VAL A 229 48.08 -49.05 3.86
CA VAL A 229 47.98 -50.03 2.76
C VAL A 229 49.13 -49.87 1.75
N ALA A 230 49.51 -48.65 1.38
CA ALA A 230 50.65 -48.40 0.50
C ALA A 230 51.96 -48.94 1.10
N THR A 231 52.19 -48.72 2.39
CA THR A 231 53.36 -49.24 3.12
C THR A 231 53.38 -50.78 3.12
N SER A 232 52.23 -51.42 3.39
CA SER A 232 52.12 -52.89 3.32
C SER A 232 52.34 -53.44 1.91
N ILE A 233 51.94 -52.71 0.85
CA ILE A 233 52.21 -53.09 -0.54
C ILE A 233 53.72 -53.07 -0.84
N GLU A 234 54.47 -52.08 -0.33
CA GLU A 234 55.93 -52.04 -0.45
C GLU A 234 56.63 -53.18 0.31
N GLU A 235 56.12 -53.57 1.47
CA GLU A 235 56.59 -54.74 2.22
C GLU A 235 56.31 -56.06 1.48
N ILE A 236 55.10 -56.22 0.93
CA ILE A 236 54.74 -57.37 0.11
C ILE A 236 55.63 -57.43 -1.13
N SER A 237 55.86 -56.32 -1.82
CA SER A 237 56.74 -56.26 -3.00
C SER A 237 58.17 -56.73 -2.71
N ARG A 238 58.75 -56.26 -1.59
CA ARG A 238 60.06 -56.73 -1.11
C ARG A 238 60.05 -58.22 -0.74
N SER A 239 59.00 -58.69 -0.09
CA SER A 239 58.83 -60.12 0.26
C SER A 239 58.74 -61.01 -0.98
N VAL A 240 57.92 -60.64 -1.97
CA VAL A 240 57.78 -61.33 -3.26
C VAL A 240 59.13 -61.42 -3.98
N GLN A 241 59.91 -60.34 -4.00
CA GLN A 241 61.26 -60.35 -4.58
C GLN A 241 62.23 -61.29 -3.83
N GLY A 242 62.15 -61.35 -2.50
CA GLY A 242 62.92 -62.30 -1.69
C GLY A 242 62.54 -63.76 -1.95
N VAL A 243 61.25 -64.06 -2.08
CA VAL A 243 60.77 -65.41 -2.45
C VAL A 243 61.22 -65.79 -3.87
N ALA A 244 61.28 -64.84 -4.81
CA ALA A 244 61.84 -65.06 -6.15
C ALA A 244 63.29 -65.58 -6.07
N GLN A 245 64.15 -64.85 -5.36
CA GLN A 245 65.57 -65.20 -5.20
C GLN A 245 65.75 -66.55 -4.50
N ASN A 246 64.94 -66.84 -3.48
CA ASN A 246 64.96 -68.13 -2.80
C ASN A 246 64.54 -69.28 -3.74
N ALA A 247 63.56 -69.08 -4.62
CA ALA A 247 63.17 -70.08 -5.61
C ALA A 247 64.28 -70.35 -6.64
N GLU A 248 64.96 -69.31 -7.13
CA GLU A 248 66.13 -69.46 -8.01
C GLU A 248 67.27 -70.24 -7.32
N GLN A 249 67.59 -69.91 -6.07
CA GLN A 249 68.60 -70.63 -5.28
C GLN A 249 68.24 -72.10 -5.05
N ILE A 250 66.98 -72.41 -4.70
CA ILE A 250 66.51 -73.80 -4.53
C ILE A 250 66.57 -74.57 -5.86
N THR A 251 66.23 -73.93 -6.98
CA THR A 251 66.33 -74.54 -8.31
C THR A 251 67.79 -74.86 -8.69
N SER A 252 68.73 -73.97 -8.35
CA SER A 252 70.17 -74.24 -8.53
C SER A 252 70.63 -75.40 -7.65
N ALA A 253 70.35 -75.35 -6.34
CA ALA A 253 70.75 -76.39 -5.39
C ALA A 253 70.16 -77.77 -5.73
N ALA A 254 68.93 -77.83 -6.24
CA ALA A 254 68.34 -79.07 -6.74
C ALA A 254 69.04 -79.58 -8.01
N THR A 255 69.53 -78.71 -8.88
CA THR A 255 70.31 -79.10 -10.08
C THR A 255 71.67 -79.68 -9.70
N ASP A 256 72.35 -79.08 -8.71
CA ASP A 256 73.60 -79.60 -8.16
C ASP A 256 73.38 -80.96 -7.45
N ALA A 257 72.31 -81.07 -6.65
CA ALA A 257 71.93 -82.32 -5.98
C ALA A 257 71.57 -83.44 -6.97
N ALA A 258 70.94 -83.13 -8.11
CA ALA A 258 70.64 -84.11 -9.16
C ALA A 258 71.93 -84.62 -9.83
N THR A 259 72.89 -83.72 -10.04
CA THR A 259 74.23 -84.06 -10.56
C THR A 259 74.97 -84.97 -9.58
N ALA A 260 74.95 -84.64 -8.28
CA ALA A 260 75.54 -85.46 -7.23
C ALA A 260 74.88 -86.84 -7.12
N ALA A 261 73.55 -86.93 -7.17
CA ALA A 261 72.81 -88.20 -7.18
C ALA A 261 73.19 -89.08 -8.38
N THR A 262 73.34 -88.49 -9.56
CA THR A 262 73.79 -89.19 -10.79
C THR A 262 75.24 -89.67 -10.70
N GLN A 263 76.08 -89.02 -9.89
CA GLN A 263 77.45 -89.46 -9.62
C GLN A 263 77.50 -90.57 -8.55
N LEU A 264 76.64 -90.48 -7.52
CA LEU A 264 76.47 -91.54 -6.52
C LEU A 264 75.99 -92.83 -7.15
N ASP A 265 74.97 -92.78 -8.01
CA ASP A 265 74.44 -93.94 -8.77
C ASP A 265 75.56 -94.69 -9.52
N ARG A 266 76.37 -93.96 -10.30
CA ARG A 266 77.56 -94.51 -10.98
C ARG A 266 78.59 -95.10 -10.02
N SER A 267 78.81 -94.48 -8.86
CA SER A 267 79.73 -94.99 -7.83
C SER A 267 79.22 -96.28 -7.18
N ILE A 268 77.93 -96.36 -6.90
CA ILE A 268 77.26 -97.54 -6.30
C ILE A 268 77.33 -98.71 -7.29
N HIS A 269 77.06 -98.48 -8.58
CA HIS A 269 77.27 -99.47 -9.64
C HIS A 269 78.74 -99.93 -9.77
N ALA A 270 79.72 -99.05 -9.56
CA ALA A 270 81.13 -99.46 -9.54
C ALA A 270 81.45 -100.36 -8.33
N VAL A 271 80.93 -100.05 -7.14
CA VAL A 271 81.09 -100.88 -5.94
C VAL A 271 80.41 -102.24 -6.10
N ALA A 272 79.21 -102.31 -6.70
CA ALA A 272 78.52 -103.57 -6.99
C ALA A 272 79.37 -104.50 -7.88
N ASN A 273 79.97 -103.93 -8.94
CA ASN A 273 80.85 -104.67 -9.85
C ASN A 273 82.14 -105.14 -9.14
N LEU A 274 82.73 -104.32 -8.27
CA LEU A 274 83.90 -104.70 -7.47
C LEU A 274 83.57 -105.84 -6.48
N ALA A 275 82.41 -105.79 -5.82
CA ALA A 275 81.94 -106.86 -4.93
C ALA A 275 81.75 -108.18 -5.70
N HIS A 276 81.13 -108.15 -6.88
CA HIS A 276 80.98 -109.35 -7.73
C HIS A 276 82.34 -109.93 -8.17
N GLN A 277 83.30 -109.07 -8.53
CA GLN A 277 84.67 -109.51 -8.86
C GLN A 277 85.38 -110.12 -7.66
N ALA A 278 85.21 -109.54 -6.45
CA ALA A 278 85.78 -110.05 -5.21
C ALA A 278 85.19 -111.41 -4.79
N ASP A 279 83.89 -111.65 -4.95
CA ASP A 279 83.26 -112.97 -4.73
C ASP A 279 83.84 -114.00 -5.73
N THR A 280 83.91 -113.64 -7.01
CA THR A 280 84.45 -114.52 -8.06
C THR A 280 85.91 -114.91 -7.78
N LEU A 281 86.73 -113.94 -7.34
CA LEU A 281 88.12 -114.16 -6.97
C LEU A 281 88.23 -115.00 -5.69
N SER A 282 87.41 -114.74 -4.67
CA SER A 282 87.38 -115.52 -3.42
C SER A 282 87.04 -116.99 -3.67
N ARG A 283 85.99 -117.27 -4.47
CA ARG A 283 85.63 -118.64 -4.88
C ARG A 283 86.73 -119.34 -5.68
N ARG A 284 87.53 -118.59 -6.45
CA ARG A 284 88.69 -119.15 -7.14
C ARG A 284 89.80 -119.49 -6.14
N SER A 285 90.18 -118.55 -5.27
CA SER A 285 91.20 -118.77 -4.24
C SER A 285 90.84 -119.94 -3.32
N ALA A 286 89.56 -120.14 -3.00
CA ALA A 286 89.09 -121.30 -2.25
C ALA A 286 89.44 -122.61 -2.96
N ARG A 287 89.06 -122.76 -4.24
CA ARG A 287 89.37 -123.95 -5.05
C ARG A 287 90.87 -124.18 -5.24
N ASP A 288 91.64 -123.10 -5.42
CA ASP A 288 93.09 -123.16 -5.57
C ASP A 288 93.74 -123.65 -4.24
N ALA A 289 93.24 -123.19 -3.08
CA ALA A 289 93.68 -123.64 -1.76
C ALA A 289 93.22 -125.07 -1.40
N GLU A 290 91.99 -125.47 -1.75
CA GLU A 290 91.49 -126.86 -1.64
C GLU A 290 92.37 -127.82 -2.46
N THR A 291 92.68 -127.44 -3.70
CA THR A 291 93.53 -128.23 -4.61
C THR A 291 94.97 -128.32 -4.08
N GLY A 292 95.50 -127.23 -3.53
CA GLY A 292 96.77 -127.19 -2.82
C GLY A 292 96.77 -128.13 -1.60
N GLY A 293 95.72 -128.08 -0.78
CA GLY A 293 95.57 -128.94 0.40
C GLY A 293 95.56 -130.41 0.03
N ALA A 294 94.80 -130.79 -1.00
CA ALA A 294 94.78 -132.15 -1.54
C ALA A 294 96.10 -132.58 -2.21
N ALA A 295 96.98 -131.65 -2.60
CA ALA A 295 98.33 -131.97 -3.05
C ALA A 295 99.28 -132.21 -1.88
N VAL A 296 99.22 -131.35 -0.85
CA VAL A 296 100.02 -131.49 0.38
C VAL A 296 99.67 -132.77 1.14
N GLU A 297 98.38 -133.11 1.26
CA GLU A 297 97.90 -134.35 1.88
C GLU A 297 98.46 -135.60 1.19
N ARG A 298 98.53 -135.59 -0.15
CA ARG A 298 99.19 -136.66 -0.93
C ARG A 298 100.70 -136.73 -0.71
N SER A 299 101.35 -135.61 -0.42
CA SER A 299 102.77 -135.57 -0.05
C SER A 299 103.01 -136.17 1.33
N ILE A 300 102.18 -135.87 2.34
CA ILE A 300 102.23 -136.48 3.68
C ILE A 300 102.10 -138.01 3.56
N GLN A 301 101.11 -138.50 2.80
CA GLN A 301 100.95 -139.93 2.50
C GLN A 301 102.11 -140.53 1.67
N GLY A 302 102.81 -139.69 0.89
CA GLY A 302 104.03 -140.03 0.17
C GLY A 302 105.21 -140.26 1.12
N PHE A 303 105.45 -139.33 2.04
CA PHE A 303 106.50 -139.40 3.04
C PHE A 303 106.27 -140.56 4.03
N GLY A 304 105.03 -140.81 4.45
CA GLY A 304 104.69 -141.99 5.25
C GLY A 304 105.11 -143.30 4.57
N ARG A 305 104.77 -143.49 3.29
CA ARG A 305 105.19 -144.67 2.51
C ARG A 305 106.70 -144.72 2.28
N MET A 306 107.37 -143.57 2.13
CA MET A 306 108.82 -143.48 2.01
C MET A 306 109.51 -143.95 3.30
N ARG A 307 109.06 -143.47 4.46
CA ARG A 307 109.51 -143.86 5.80
C ARG A 307 109.37 -145.37 6.02
N ASP A 308 108.22 -145.93 5.66
CA ASP A 308 107.96 -147.38 5.77
C ASP A 308 108.89 -148.19 4.83
N SER A 309 109.12 -147.72 3.60
CA SER A 309 110.06 -148.35 2.66
C SER A 309 111.51 -148.29 3.14
N ILE A 310 111.96 -147.16 3.69
CA ILE A 310 113.31 -147.00 4.26
C ILE A 310 113.48 -147.93 5.48
N THR A 311 112.45 -148.07 6.31
CA THR A 311 112.46 -149.00 7.46
C THR A 311 112.67 -150.44 7.01
N LEU A 312 112.00 -150.85 5.93
CA LEU A 312 112.17 -152.16 5.31
C LEU A 312 113.58 -152.34 4.73
N SER A 313 114.07 -151.39 3.95
CA SER A 313 115.43 -151.42 3.37
C SER A 313 116.52 -151.53 4.44
N ALA A 314 116.47 -150.71 5.49
CA ALA A 314 117.40 -150.78 6.61
C ALA A 314 117.36 -152.14 7.33
N THR A 315 116.19 -152.77 7.38
CA THR A 315 116.03 -154.11 7.98
C THR A 315 116.64 -155.21 7.11
N THR A 316 116.45 -155.16 5.79
CA THR A 316 117.13 -156.05 4.84
C THR A 316 118.64 -155.86 4.86
N MET A 317 119.13 -154.63 4.96
CA MET A 317 120.57 -154.33 5.06
C MET A 317 121.18 -154.89 6.34
N ARG A 318 120.52 -154.76 7.51
CA ARG A 318 120.98 -155.39 8.76
C ARG A 318 121.11 -156.92 8.63
N GLU A 319 120.15 -157.58 7.97
CA GLU A 319 120.21 -159.01 7.68
C GLU A 319 121.33 -159.38 6.69
N MET A 320 121.60 -158.54 5.67
CA MET A 320 122.75 -158.71 4.79
C MET A 320 124.09 -158.57 5.53
N GLY A 321 124.21 -157.60 6.44
CA GLY A 321 125.41 -157.43 7.29
C GLY A 321 125.65 -158.64 8.19
N ARG A 322 124.58 -159.16 8.81
CA ARG A 322 124.62 -160.41 9.59
C ARG A 322 125.14 -161.59 8.75
N ARG A 323 124.63 -161.76 7.52
CA ARG A 323 125.09 -162.82 6.58
C ARG A 323 126.53 -162.60 6.11
N ALA A 324 126.95 -161.37 5.86
CA ALA A 324 128.33 -161.07 5.50
C ALA A 324 129.28 -161.41 6.67
N GLN A 325 128.86 -161.18 7.92
CA GLN A 325 129.61 -161.60 9.10
C GLN A 325 129.65 -163.13 9.28
N GLU A 326 128.57 -163.85 9.00
CA GLU A 326 128.58 -165.33 8.93
C GLU A 326 129.56 -165.85 7.88
N ILE A 327 129.57 -165.26 6.68
CA ILE A 327 130.52 -165.63 5.61
C ILE A 327 131.96 -165.31 6.01
N SER A 328 132.22 -164.18 6.68
CA SER A 328 133.56 -163.85 7.20
C SER A 328 134.11 -164.95 8.10
N GLY A 329 133.31 -165.47 9.04
CA GLY A 329 133.73 -166.58 9.91
C GLY A 329 133.99 -167.89 9.15
N ILE A 330 133.27 -168.16 8.06
CA ILE A 330 133.54 -169.29 7.15
C ILE A 330 134.88 -169.08 6.42
N VAL A 331 135.11 -167.87 5.92
CA VAL A 331 136.34 -167.46 5.20
C VAL A 331 137.57 -167.57 6.11
N ASP A 332 137.49 -167.08 7.35
CA ASP A 332 138.56 -167.24 8.36
C ASP A 332 138.87 -168.73 8.63
N THR A 333 137.82 -169.56 8.71
CA THR A 333 137.95 -171.02 8.87
C THR A 333 138.63 -171.68 7.67
N ILE A 334 138.28 -171.28 6.44
CA ILE A 334 138.92 -171.78 5.21
C ILE A 334 140.39 -171.35 5.16
N ASN A 335 140.72 -170.12 5.56
CA ASN A 335 142.11 -169.65 5.56
C ASN A 335 142.97 -170.45 6.54
N LEU A 336 142.46 -170.71 7.75
CA LEU A 336 143.10 -171.59 8.74
C LEU A 336 143.28 -173.03 8.21
N LEU A 337 142.30 -173.56 7.46
CA LEU A 337 142.42 -174.86 6.81
C LEU A 337 143.47 -174.86 5.69
N ALA A 338 143.55 -173.79 4.89
CA ALA A 338 144.55 -173.63 3.84
C ALA A 338 145.96 -173.53 4.43
N GLU A 339 146.18 -172.72 5.46
CA GLU A 339 147.46 -172.62 6.17
C GLU A 339 147.88 -173.95 6.81
N ARG A 340 146.94 -174.66 7.44
CA ARG A 340 147.19 -175.99 8.01
C ARG A 340 147.49 -177.04 6.94
N THR A 341 146.85 -176.95 5.78
CA THR A 341 147.13 -177.80 4.61
C THR A 341 148.50 -177.50 4.02
N ASN A 342 148.88 -176.23 3.92
CA ASN A 342 150.21 -175.79 3.49
C ASN A 342 151.32 -176.36 4.39
N LEU A 343 151.14 -176.32 5.71
CA LEU A 343 152.06 -176.93 6.69
C LEU A 343 152.12 -178.46 6.59
N LEU A 344 150.97 -179.14 6.46
CA LEU A 344 150.91 -180.58 6.23
C LEU A 344 151.64 -180.98 4.94
N SER A 345 151.46 -180.19 3.88
CA SER A 345 152.10 -180.42 2.59
C SER A 345 153.60 -180.16 2.62
N LEU A 346 154.05 -179.12 3.31
CA LEU A 346 155.46 -178.85 3.54
C LEU A 346 156.15 -180.02 4.27
N ASN A 347 155.51 -180.54 5.33
CA ASN A 347 156.02 -181.71 6.03
C ASN A 347 156.08 -182.96 5.13
N ALA A 348 155.07 -183.15 4.26
CA ALA A 348 155.07 -184.24 3.28
C ALA A 348 156.16 -184.07 2.20
N SER A 349 156.41 -182.86 1.70
CA SER A 349 157.51 -182.56 0.76
C SER A 349 158.87 -182.83 1.40
N ILE A 350 159.06 -182.46 2.67
CA ILE A 350 160.29 -182.72 3.43
C ILE A 350 160.54 -184.22 3.56
N GLU A 351 159.56 -185.01 4.02
CA GLU A 351 159.76 -186.44 4.24
C GLU A 351 159.87 -187.22 2.91
N ALA A 352 159.22 -186.74 1.84
CA ALA A 352 159.39 -187.28 0.50
C ALA A 352 160.79 -186.99 -0.08
N ALA A 353 161.37 -185.81 0.16
CA ALA A 353 162.77 -185.53 -0.19
C ALA A 353 163.74 -186.41 0.61
N ARG A 354 163.40 -186.72 1.86
CA ARG A 354 164.17 -187.57 2.78
C ARG A 354 164.22 -189.04 2.35
N ALA A 355 163.17 -189.52 1.68
CA ALA A 355 163.11 -190.86 1.10
C ALA A 355 163.89 -191.03 -0.23
N GLY A 356 164.57 -189.98 -0.71
CA GLY A 356 165.43 -190.04 -1.89
C GLY A 356 164.67 -190.43 -3.17
N ASP A 357 165.28 -191.26 -4.01
CA ASP A 357 164.70 -191.65 -5.31
C ASP A 357 163.32 -192.34 -5.19
N ALA A 358 163.04 -193.03 -4.08
CA ALA A 358 161.74 -193.66 -3.83
C ALA A 358 160.64 -192.63 -3.49
N GLY A 359 160.98 -191.49 -2.90
CA GLY A 359 160.04 -190.43 -2.52
C GLY A 359 159.70 -189.43 -3.62
N ARG A 360 160.41 -189.48 -4.75
CA ARG A 360 160.35 -188.45 -5.81
C ARG A 360 158.95 -188.20 -6.37
N GLY A 361 158.10 -189.21 -6.48
CA GLY A 361 156.69 -189.05 -6.88
C GLY A 361 155.81 -188.36 -5.83
N PHE A 362 156.02 -188.69 -4.55
CA PHE A 362 155.32 -188.05 -3.43
C PHE A 362 155.74 -186.60 -3.24
N ALA A 363 157.01 -186.26 -3.49
CA ALA A 363 157.50 -184.88 -3.42
C ALA A 363 156.79 -183.96 -4.42
N VAL A 364 156.49 -184.45 -5.63
CA VAL A 364 155.72 -183.70 -6.64
C VAL A 364 154.28 -183.47 -6.17
N ILE A 365 153.62 -184.51 -5.63
CA ILE A 365 152.23 -184.39 -5.11
C ILE A 365 152.19 -183.43 -3.91
N ALA A 366 153.17 -183.49 -3.01
CA ALA A 366 153.25 -182.63 -1.85
C ALA A 366 153.58 -181.17 -2.21
N GLU A 367 154.36 -180.91 -3.27
CA GLU A 367 154.54 -179.53 -3.74
C GLU A 367 153.29 -179.00 -4.46
N GLU A 368 152.55 -179.85 -5.18
CA GLU A 368 151.28 -179.47 -5.83
C GLU A 368 150.18 -179.17 -4.79
N ILE A 369 150.05 -179.96 -3.72
CA ILE A 369 149.14 -179.67 -2.60
C ILE A 369 149.58 -178.40 -1.86
N ARG A 370 150.89 -178.12 -1.76
CA ARG A 370 151.43 -176.88 -1.15
C ARG A 370 151.03 -175.66 -1.98
N ASN A 371 151.18 -175.76 -3.31
CA ASN A 371 150.77 -174.74 -4.26
C ASN A 371 149.25 -174.52 -4.28
N LEU A 372 148.46 -175.60 -4.20
CA LEU A 372 147.00 -175.52 -4.07
C LEU A 372 146.57 -174.87 -2.75
N ALA A 373 147.27 -175.15 -1.66
CA ALA A 373 147.02 -174.54 -0.35
C ALA A 373 147.37 -173.05 -0.32
N ASP A 374 148.52 -172.64 -0.90
CA ASP A 374 148.90 -171.23 -1.05
C ASP A 374 147.90 -170.46 -1.95
N ARG A 375 147.49 -171.06 -3.07
CA ARG A 375 146.42 -170.53 -3.93
C ARG A 375 145.07 -170.41 -3.19
N SER A 376 144.76 -171.37 -2.32
CA SER A 376 143.54 -171.34 -1.51
C SER A 376 143.60 -170.24 -0.44
N ALA A 377 144.73 -170.06 0.24
CA ALA A 377 144.93 -168.98 1.20
C ALA A 377 144.82 -167.60 0.54
N ARG A 378 145.47 -167.41 -0.62
CA ARG A 378 145.34 -166.16 -1.42
C ARG A 378 143.90 -165.89 -1.83
N ALA A 379 143.22 -166.86 -2.44
CA ALA A 379 141.82 -166.70 -2.84
C ALA A 379 140.90 -166.43 -1.64
N THR A 380 141.21 -166.99 -0.46
CA THR A 380 140.45 -166.74 0.76
C THR A 380 140.70 -165.35 1.33
N ALA A 381 141.93 -164.82 1.23
CA ALA A 381 142.26 -163.43 1.57
C ALA A 381 141.59 -162.42 0.61
N ASP A 382 141.48 -162.74 -0.68
CA ASP A 382 140.73 -161.95 -1.65
C ASP A 382 139.23 -161.92 -1.28
N ILE A 383 138.64 -163.08 -0.94
CA ILE A 383 137.24 -163.17 -0.48
C ILE A 383 137.06 -162.40 0.85
N ALA A 384 137.99 -162.49 1.81
CA ALA A 384 137.92 -161.73 3.05
C ALA A 384 137.89 -160.21 2.78
N THR A 385 138.68 -159.75 1.81
CA THR A 385 138.68 -158.35 1.36
C THR A 385 137.34 -157.94 0.75
N ILE A 386 136.74 -158.79 -0.08
CA ILE A 386 135.40 -158.57 -0.67
C ILE A 386 134.31 -158.53 0.42
N ILE A 387 134.35 -159.46 1.39
CA ILE A 387 133.37 -159.52 2.48
C ILE A 387 133.50 -158.32 3.42
N LYS A 388 134.72 -157.85 3.69
CA LYS A 388 134.93 -156.62 4.45
C LYS A 388 134.38 -155.40 3.72
N ALA A 389 134.67 -155.25 2.42
CA ALA A 389 134.10 -154.19 1.61
C ALA A 389 132.55 -154.24 1.58
N LEU A 390 131.96 -155.45 1.54
CA LEU A 390 130.51 -155.64 1.63
C LEU A 390 129.94 -155.23 3.00
N GLN A 391 130.64 -155.53 4.11
CA GLN A 391 130.26 -155.08 5.45
C GLN A 391 130.31 -153.55 5.56
N ASP A 392 131.38 -152.94 5.07
CA ASP A 392 131.55 -151.49 5.05
C ASP A 392 130.43 -150.81 4.23
N SER A 393 130.13 -151.32 3.03
CA SER A 393 129.01 -150.84 2.20
C SER A 393 127.63 -151.06 2.82
N VAL A 394 127.40 -152.16 3.55
CA VAL A 394 126.14 -152.37 4.28
C VAL A 394 126.00 -151.36 5.43
N GLN A 395 127.09 -151.08 6.15
CA GLN A 395 127.07 -150.11 7.23
C GLN A 395 126.82 -148.68 6.72
N GLU A 396 127.46 -148.30 5.61
CA GLU A 396 127.21 -147.05 4.89
C GLU A 396 125.73 -146.95 4.48
N ALA A 397 125.19 -147.99 3.84
CA ALA A 397 123.80 -148.01 3.41
C ALA A 397 122.78 -147.94 4.58
N ILE A 398 123.12 -148.50 5.75
CA ILE A 398 122.31 -148.33 6.98
C ILE A 398 122.37 -146.88 7.47
N THR A 399 123.53 -146.22 7.46
CA THR A 399 123.64 -144.81 7.85
C THR A 399 122.87 -143.89 6.90
N THR A 400 123.02 -144.08 5.58
CA THR A 400 122.25 -143.35 4.56
C THR A 400 120.75 -143.59 4.69
N SER A 401 120.32 -144.80 5.06
CA SER A 401 118.91 -145.09 5.34
C SER A 401 118.41 -144.35 6.59
N SER A 402 119.24 -144.22 7.62
CA SER A 402 118.89 -143.44 8.83
C SER A 402 118.75 -141.94 8.54
N ASP A 403 119.63 -141.38 7.71
CA ASP A 403 119.51 -139.97 7.28
C ASP A 403 118.30 -139.75 6.37
N GLY A 404 118.03 -140.69 5.45
CA GLY A 404 116.82 -140.67 4.62
C GLY A 404 115.53 -140.74 5.45
N MET A 405 115.54 -141.48 6.56
CA MET A 405 114.42 -141.51 7.52
C MET A 405 114.13 -140.12 8.08
N ARG A 406 115.17 -139.48 8.64
CA ARG A 406 115.05 -138.15 9.24
C ARG A 406 114.59 -137.10 8.21
N ILE A 407 115.13 -137.15 6.98
CA ILE A 407 114.70 -136.26 5.89
C ILE A 407 113.23 -136.47 5.55
N ALA A 408 112.72 -137.70 5.55
CA ALA A 408 111.30 -137.99 5.32
C ALA A 408 110.40 -137.51 6.47
N GLU A 409 110.86 -137.59 7.72
CA GLU A 409 110.16 -137.06 8.90
C GLU A 409 110.13 -135.53 8.89
N ASP A 410 111.28 -134.87 8.67
CA ASP A 410 111.38 -133.41 8.54
C ASP A 410 110.46 -132.89 7.41
N ALA A 411 110.42 -133.59 6.27
CA ALA A 411 109.55 -133.24 5.13
C ALA A 411 108.07 -133.51 5.39
N SER A 412 107.71 -134.53 6.19
CA SER A 412 106.33 -134.76 6.63
C SER A 412 105.85 -133.62 7.53
N HIS A 413 106.68 -133.20 8.50
CA HIS A 413 106.35 -132.09 9.40
C HIS A 413 106.13 -130.78 8.62
N GLN A 414 107.02 -130.44 7.67
CA GLN A 414 106.84 -129.27 6.80
C GLN A 414 105.57 -129.34 5.95
N ALA A 415 105.17 -130.53 5.50
CA ALA A 415 103.92 -130.72 4.78
C ALA A 415 102.69 -130.58 5.69
N GLU A 416 102.76 -131.03 6.95
CA GLU A 416 101.70 -130.82 7.95
C GLU A 416 101.52 -129.32 8.29
N GLU A 417 102.61 -128.58 8.48
CA GLU A 417 102.59 -127.11 8.63
C GLU A 417 101.96 -126.41 7.42
N ALA A 418 102.33 -126.81 6.19
CA ALA A 418 101.73 -126.29 4.97
C ALA A 418 100.22 -126.61 4.87
N SER A 419 99.79 -127.79 5.31
CA SER A 419 98.38 -128.19 5.38
C SER A 419 97.61 -127.31 6.38
N GLN A 420 98.20 -127.02 7.54
CA GLN A 420 97.62 -126.09 8.52
C GLN A 420 97.50 -124.66 7.95
N GLY A 421 98.53 -124.15 7.28
CA GLY A 421 98.50 -122.84 6.61
C GLY A 421 97.41 -122.75 5.55
N LEU A 422 97.22 -123.80 4.74
CA LEU A 422 96.14 -123.85 3.74
C LEU A 422 94.74 -123.87 4.38
N ARG A 423 94.55 -124.53 5.52
CA ARG A 423 93.28 -124.47 6.28
C ARG A 423 93.00 -123.06 6.83
N GLN A 424 94.02 -122.35 7.29
CA GLN A 424 93.86 -120.95 7.72
C GLN A 424 93.50 -120.04 6.54
N ILE A 425 94.12 -120.24 5.37
CA ILE A 425 93.79 -119.52 4.14
C ILE A 425 92.32 -119.77 3.74
N LEU A 426 91.85 -121.02 3.77
CA LEU A 426 90.44 -121.34 3.49
C LEU A 426 89.47 -120.63 4.45
N SER A 427 89.74 -120.68 5.76
CA SER A 427 88.93 -119.96 6.76
C SER A 427 88.87 -118.46 6.50
N GLY A 428 89.98 -117.82 6.12
CA GLY A 428 90.00 -116.39 5.78
C GLY A 428 89.26 -116.06 4.48
N ILE A 429 89.21 -117.00 3.52
CA ILE A 429 88.45 -116.85 2.27
C ILE A 429 86.94 -116.98 2.53
N GLU A 430 86.52 -117.86 3.44
CA GLU A 430 85.12 -117.95 3.88
C GLU A 430 84.66 -116.65 4.54
N GLU A 431 85.44 -116.09 5.46
CA GLU A 431 85.17 -114.79 6.10
C GLU A 431 85.10 -113.66 5.06
N ASN A 432 86.07 -113.59 4.13
CA ASN A 432 86.05 -112.58 3.05
C ASN A 432 84.80 -112.72 2.16
N THR A 433 84.35 -113.94 1.88
CA THR A 433 83.12 -114.19 1.09
C THR A 433 81.88 -113.68 1.84
N GLN A 434 81.82 -113.82 3.16
CA GLN A 434 80.74 -113.24 3.97
C GLN A 434 80.74 -111.71 3.95
N ILE A 435 81.91 -111.07 4.05
CA ILE A 435 82.07 -109.61 3.98
C ILE A 435 81.62 -109.10 2.60
N VAL A 436 82.06 -109.73 1.51
CA VAL A 436 81.65 -109.37 0.14
C VAL A 436 80.13 -109.50 -0.03
N ALA A 437 79.50 -110.53 0.52
CA ALA A 437 78.05 -110.69 0.49
C ALA A 437 77.30 -109.60 1.31
N GLN A 438 77.90 -109.09 2.40
CA GLN A 438 77.35 -107.93 3.13
C GLN A 438 77.47 -106.64 2.31
N ILE A 439 78.63 -106.41 1.66
CA ILE A 439 78.83 -105.25 0.77
C ILE A 439 77.82 -105.26 -0.37
N ALA A 440 77.57 -106.41 -1.01
CA ALA A 440 76.59 -106.53 -2.09
C ALA A 440 75.18 -106.08 -1.65
N ARG A 441 74.68 -106.57 -0.50
CA ARG A 441 73.38 -106.17 0.05
C ARG A 441 73.31 -104.68 0.40
N ALA A 442 74.34 -104.15 1.06
CA ALA A 442 74.41 -102.72 1.37
C ALA A 442 74.42 -101.86 0.09
N THR A 443 75.01 -102.36 -0.99
CA THR A 443 75.04 -101.68 -2.30
C THR A 443 73.65 -101.70 -2.97
N GLU A 444 72.89 -102.78 -2.85
CA GLU A 444 71.49 -102.85 -3.30
C GLU A 444 70.57 -101.88 -2.56
N GLU A 445 70.71 -101.80 -1.23
CA GLU A 445 69.99 -100.82 -0.40
C GLU A 445 70.36 -99.37 -0.79
N GLN A 446 71.65 -99.10 -1.05
CA GLN A 446 72.12 -97.80 -1.53
C GLN A 446 71.58 -97.42 -2.92
N MET A 447 71.43 -98.37 -3.86
CA MET A 447 70.79 -98.09 -5.16
C MET A 447 69.35 -97.60 -4.98
N SER A 448 68.56 -98.30 -4.14
CA SER A 448 67.17 -97.94 -3.85
C SER A 448 67.04 -96.57 -3.16
N ALA A 449 67.92 -96.29 -2.19
CA ALA A 449 68.00 -94.99 -1.54
C ALA A 449 68.42 -93.87 -2.51
N GLY A 450 69.40 -94.13 -3.39
CA GLY A 450 69.87 -93.18 -4.41
C GLY A 450 68.77 -92.79 -5.41
N GLN A 451 67.99 -93.76 -5.89
CA GLN A 451 66.83 -93.50 -6.74
C GLN A 451 65.77 -92.65 -6.02
N SER A 452 65.51 -92.94 -4.74
CA SER A 452 64.58 -92.17 -3.91
C SER A 452 65.04 -90.72 -3.72
N VAL A 453 66.34 -90.49 -3.50
CA VAL A 453 66.95 -89.15 -3.43
C VAL A 453 66.81 -88.41 -4.77
N ALA A 454 67.11 -89.07 -5.89
CA ALA A 454 66.96 -88.46 -7.22
C ALA A 454 65.51 -88.06 -7.53
N ALA A 455 64.53 -88.88 -7.14
CA ALA A 455 63.11 -88.57 -7.27
C ALA A 455 62.68 -87.39 -6.39
N ALA A 456 63.15 -87.33 -5.14
CA ALA A 456 62.89 -86.22 -4.24
C ALA A 456 63.48 -84.90 -4.77
N VAL A 457 64.72 -84.91 -5.25
CA VAL A 457 65.39 -83.75 -5.84
C VAL A 457 64.63 -83.20 -7.06
N ASN A 458 64.21 -84.09 -7.97
CA ASN A 458 63.39 -83.69 -9.13
C ASN A 458 62.05 -83.08 -8.71
N THR A 459 61.44 -83.59 -7.64
CA THR A 459 60.19 -83.05 -7.07
C THR A 459 60.42 -81.65 -6.48
N THR A 460 61.49 -81.45 -5.72
CA THR A 460 61.88 -80.13 -5.19
C THR A 460 62.14 -79.12 -6.30
N ALA A 461 62.82 -79.51 -7.38
CA ALA A 461 63.04 -78.64 -8.54
C ALA A 461 61.72 -78.25 -9.23
N ALA A 462 60.77 -79.18 -9.37
CA ALA A 462 59.45 -78.91 -9.95
C ALA A 462 58.62 -77.96 -9.07
N GLN A 463 58.60 -78.20 -7.75
CA GLN A 463 57.92 -77.32 -6.78
C GLN A 463 58.53 -75.91 -6.77
N SER A 464 59.86 -75.81 -6.84
CA SER A 464 60.57 -74.52 -6.89
C SER A 464 60.19 -73.69 -8.12
N ARG A 465 60.07 -74.32 -9.30
CA ARG A 465 59.55 -73.65 -10.51
C ARG A 465 58.09 -73.22 -10.37
N GLN A 466 57.26 -74.00 -9.67
CA GLN A 466 55.88 -73.61 -9.39
C GLN A 466 55.81 -72.40 -8.43
N VAL A 467 56.68 -72.34 -7.41
CA VAL A 467 56.82 -71.16 -6.55
C VAL A 467 57.26 -69.93 -7.36
N ALA A 468 58.24 -70.07 -8.26
CA ALA A 468 58.68 -68.99 -9.14
C ALA A 468 57.53 -68.46 -10.03
N LYS A 469 56.64 -69.33 -10.54
CA LYS A 469 55.43 -68.91 -11.26
C LYS A 469 54.46 -68.14 -10.36
N ALA A 470 54.18 -68.64 -9.17
CA ALA A 470 53.29 -67.98 -8.21
C ALA A 470 53.82 -66.60 -7.79
N VAL A 471 55.14 -66.44 -7.65
CA VAL A 471 55.81 -65.16 -7.40
C VAL A 471 55.55 -64.15 -8.51
N VAL A 472 55.57 -64.55 -9.79
CA VAL A 472 55.24 -63.65 -10.92
C VAL A 472 53.79 -63.18 -10.85
N GLU A 473 52.85 -64.09 -10.57
CA GLU A 473 51.42 -63.78 -10.40
C GLU A 473 51.20 -62.84 -9.19
N GLN A 474 51.91 -63.07 -8.09
CA GLN A 474 51.84 -62.24 -6.88
C GLN A 474 52.46 -60.86 -7.08
N ALA A 475 53.53 -60.73 -7.87
CA ALA A 475 54.10 -59.43 -8.26
C ALA A 475 53.09 -58.60 -9.08
N GLN A 476 52.39 -59.23 -10.03
CA GLN A 476 51.32 -58.57 -10.82
C GLN A 476 50.13 -58.13 -9.95
N ALA A 477 49.73 -58.96 -8.97
CA ALA A 477 48.70 -58.59 -8.01
C ALA A 477 49.13 -57.40 -7.13
N THR A 478 50.39 -57.40 -6.66
CA THR A 478 50.97 -56.32 -5.85
C THR A 478 51.02 -55.00 -6.62
N GLN A 479 51.36 -55.04 -7.92
CA GLN A 479 51.33 -53.87 -8.81
C GLN A 479 49.91 -53.31 -8.99
N SER A 480 48.91 -54.19 -9.17
CA SER A 480 47.50 -53.79 -9.26
C SER A 480 46.98 -53.16 -7.96
N LEU A 481 47.42 -53.68 -6.80
CA LEU A 481 47.13 -53.09 -5.48
C LEU A 481 47.78 -51.70 -5.34
N ALA A 482 49.02 -51.52 -5.78
CA ALA A 482 49.71 -50.22 -5.75
C ALA A 482 48.94 -49.16 -6.58
N GLN A 483 48.48 -49.52 -7.78
CA GLN A 483 47.64 -48.65 -8.61
C GLN A 483 46.31 -48.31 -7.94
N SER A 484 45.67 -49.30 -7.30
CA SER A 484 44.41 -49.12 -6.58
C SER A 484 44.57 -48.19 -5.37
N ALA A 485 45.64 -48.32 -4.59
CA ALA A 485 45.96 -47.43 -3.49
C ALA A 485 46.22 -45.99 -3.96
N ALA A 486 46.96 -45.81 -5.06
CA ALA A 486 47.16 -44.49 -5.67
C ALA A 486 45.85 -43.86 -6.16
N GLN A 487 44.94 -44.64 -6.75
CA GLN A 487 43.63 -44.16 -7.17
C GLN A 487 42.74 -43.77 -5.97
N MET A 488 42.71 -44.58 -4.91
CA MET A 488 42.01 -44.25 -3.66
C MET A 488 42.54 -42.96 -3.02
N ARG A 489 43.86 -42.74 -3.05
CA ARG A 489 44.50 -41.50 -2.57
C ARG A 489 43.99 -40.28 -3.32
N LEU A 490 43.85 -40.38 -4.64
CA LEU A 490 43.33 -39.29 -5.49
C LEU A 490 41.85 -39.02 -5.24
N ILE A 491 41.03 -40.07 -5.09
CA ILE A 491 39.61 -39.95 -4.73
C ILE A 491 39.46 -39.29 -3.35
N SER A 492 40.25 -39.71 -2.36
CA SER A 492 40.23 -39.12 -1.01
C SER A 492 40.52 -37.61 -1.06
N HIS A 493 41.53 -37.19 -1.82
CA HIS A 493 41.84 -35.77 -2.02
C HIS A 493 40.70 -35.01 -2.72
N GLN A 494 40.03 -35.60 -3.71
CA GLN A 494 38.86 -35.01 -4.36
C GLN A 494 37.68 -34.84 -3.39
N VAL A 495 37.44 -35.82 -2.51
CA VAL A 495 36.41 -35.71 -1.46
C VAL A 495 36.75 -34.59 -0.49
N VAL A 496 37.99 -34.48 0.00
CA VAL A 496 38.41 -33.35 0.87
C VAL A 496 38.12 -32.00 0.21
N GLN A 497 38.46 -31.82 -1.07
CA GLN A 497 38.15 -30.58 -1.79
C GLN A 497 36.64 -30.32 -1.88
N ALA A 498 35.86 -31.33 -2.25
CA ALA A 498 34.40 -31.22 -2.33
C ALA A 498 33.77 -30.87 -0.97
N MET A 499 34.29 -31.39 0.15
CA MET A 499 33.82 -31.01 1.49
C MET A 499 34.15 -29.55 1.85
N VAL A 500 35.27 -29.00 1.37
CA VAL A 500 35.59 -27.57 1.52
C VAL A 500 34.62 -26.69 0.72
N GLU A 501 34.31 -27.08 -0.52
CA GLU A 501 33.35 -26.38 -1.39
C GLU A 501 31.91 -26.46 -0.84
N GLN A 502 31.50 -27.63 -0.32
CA GLN A 502 30.19 -27.75 0.36
C GLN A 502 30.13 -26.92 1.64
N ARG A 503 31.21 -26.87 2.45
CA ARG A 503 31.25 -26.06 3.68
C ARG A 503 31.08 -24.56 3.39
N THR A 504 31.65 -24.05 2.29
CA THR A 504 31.47 -22.65 1.89
C THR A 504 30.08 -22.40 1.29
N ALA A 505 29.54 -23.34 0.49
CA ALA A 505 28.17 -23.26 -0.01
C ALA A 505 27.13 -23.26 1.13
N ALA A 506 27.27 -24.16 2.12
CA ALA A 506 26.40 -24.22 3.30
C ALA A 506 26.36 -22.88 4.04
N ARG A 507 27.52 -22.27 4.33
CA ARG A 507 27.59 -20.93 4.95
C ARG A 507 26.85 -19.86 4.14
N SER A 508 27.00 -19.86 2.81
CA SER A 508 26.29 -18.91 1.95
C SER A 508 24.77 -19.08 2.03
N ILE A 509 24.28 -20.33 2.11
CA ILE A 509 22.84 -20.61 2.26
C ILE A 509 22.35 -20.20 3.66
N THR A 510 23.13 -20.42 4.73
CA THR A 510 22.78 -19.94 6.08
C THR A 510 22.61 -18.41 6.10
N LEU A 511 23.53 -17.66 5.48
CA LEU A 511 23.45 -16.20 5.37
C LEU A 511 22.24 -15.76 4.53
N ALA A 512 21.95 -16.45 3.43
CA ALA A 512 20.77 -16.18 2.61
C ALA A 512 19.47 -16.43 3.38
N ALA A 513 19.36 -17.53 4.13
CA ALA A 513 18.21 -17.85 4.97
C ALA A 513 18.00 -16.80 6.07
N GLN A 514 19.07 -16.37 6.76
CA GLN A 514 19.01 -15.28 7.74
C GLN A 514 18.50 -13.97 7.11
N ASN A 515 18.99 -13.63 5.91
CA ASN A 515 18.56 -12.43 5.21
C ASN A 515 17.07 -12.51 4.78
N THR A 516 16.62 -13.68 4.33
CA THR A 516 15.20 -13.95 4.03
C THR A 516 14.30 -13.78 5.26
N THR A 517 14.71 -14.29 6.43
CA THR A 517 13.99 -14.09 7.70
C THR A 517 13.90 -12.61 8.10
N ASN A 518 14.97 -11.84 7.87
CA ASN A 518 14.97 -10.39 8.10
C ASN A 518 14.00 -9.66 7.15
N ILE A 519 14.03 -9.99 5.85
CA ILE A 519 13.11 -9.43 4.85
C ILE A 519 11.65 -9.77 5.18
N ALA A 520 11.36 -11.04 5.51
CA ALA A 520 10.03 -11.46 5.92
C ALA A 520 9.52 -10.71 7.18
N THR A 521 10.41 -10.49 8.15
CA THR A 521 10.12 -9.69 9.35
C THR A 521 9.81 -8.23 9.01
N GLN A 522 10.54 -7.64 8.05
CA GLN A 522 10.31 -6.26 7.62
C GLN A 522 9.03 -6.13 6.78
N ILE A 523 8.74 -7.06 5.87
CA ILE A 523 7.46 -7.14 5.14
C ILE A 523 6.30 -7.19 6.14
N ARG A 524 6.37 -8.08 7.15
CA ARG A 524 5.34 -8.18 8.20
C ARG A 524 5.09 -6.84 8.90
N SER A 525 6.15 -6.11 9.24
CA SER A 525 6.03 -4.77 9.84
C SER A 525 5.34 -3.78 8.92
N SER A 526 5.68 -3.77 7.62
CA SER A 526 5.05 -2.90 6.64
C SER A 526 3.59 -3.27 6.36
N THR A 527 3.24 -4.57 6.34
CA THR A 527 1.83 -4.99 6.22
C THR A 527 1.01 -4.61 7.44
N ASP A 528 1.55 -4.71 8.67
CA ASP A 528 0.84 -4.28 9.88
C ASP A 528 0.55 -2.77 9.87
N GLU A 529 1.49 -1.97 9.36
CA GLU A 529 1.30 -0.52 9.17
C GLU A 529 0.28 -0.22 8.05
N GLN A 530 0.29 -0.98 6.95
CA GLN A 530 -0.72 -0.87 5.89
C GLN A 530 -2.13 -1.27 6.36
N VAL A 531 -2.30 -2.28 7.23
CA VAL A 531 -3.60 -2.63 7.84
C VAL A 531 -4.16 -1.45 8.63
N ARG A 532 -3.32 -0.75 9.42
CA ARG A 532 -3.76 0.47 10.12
C ARG A 532 -4.16 1.56 9.14
N GLY A 533 -3.43 1.71 8.04
CA GLY A 533 -3.75 2.63 6.95
C GLY A 533 -5.09 2.35 6.28
N THR A 534 -5.39 1.09 5.93
CA THR A 534 -6.70 0.73 5.34
C THR A 534 -7.84 0.98 6.32
N HIS A 535 -7.64 0.73 7.61
CA HIS A 535 -8.65 1.04 8.63
C HIS A 535 -8.94 2.56 8.73
N GLN A 536 -7.93 3.42 8.65
CA GLN A 536 -8.11 4.88 8.59
C GLN A 536 -8.79 5.36 7.30
N MET A 537 -8.50 4.71 6.16
CA MET A 537 -9.18 5.02 4.90
C MET A 537 -10.66 4.63 4.93
N LEU A 538 -11.02 3.48 5.52
CA LEU A 538 -12.42 3.07 5.73
C LEU A 538 -13.18 4.07 6.63
N GLN A 539 -12.57 4.54 7.72
CA GLN A 539 -13.16 5.59 8.56
C GLN A 539 -13.38 6.91 7.80
N SER A 540 -12.45 7.27 6.91
CA SER A 540 -12.55 8.45 6.06
C SER A 540 -13.67 8.32 5.01
N ILE A 541 -13.86 7.12 4.46
CA ILE A 541 -14.96 6.80 3.55
C ILE A 541 -16.33 6.90 4.24
N GLU A 542 -16.46 6.40 5.47
CA GLU A 542 -17.72 6.50 6.22
C GLU A 542 -18.05 7.97 6.53
N ALA A 543 -17.05 8.79 6.85
CA ALA A 543 -17.22 10.24 7.00
C ALA A 543 -17.65 10.92 5.68
N MET A 544 -17.08 10.54 4.53
CA MET A 544 -17.51 11.04 3.21
C MET A 544 -18.94 10.60 2.88
N ARG A 545 -19.31 9.36 3.20
CA ARG A 545 -20.66 8.80 3.00
C ARG A 545 -21.71 9.58 3.82
N GLY A 546 -21.40 9.87 5.08
CA GLY A 546 -22.23 10.74 5.93
C GLY A 546 -22.33 12.17 5.39
N SER A 547 -21.22 12.74 4.89
CA SER A 547 -21.20 14.08 4.31
C SER A 547 -22.04 14.18 3.03
N ALA A 548 -21.91 13.22 2.09
CA ALA A 548 -22.71 13.17 0.86
C ALA A 548 -24.22 13.05 1.16
N SER A 549 -24.59 12.23 2.16
CA SER A 549 -25.98 12.12 2.63
C SER A 549 -26.52 13.44 3.20
N SER A 550 -25.70 14.16 3.97
CA SER A 550 -26.04 15.49 4.50
C SER A 550 -26.24 16.53 3.38
N THR A 551 -25.33 16.53 2.39
CA THR A 551 -25.43 17.40 1.19
C THR A 551 -26.72 17.14 0.43
N ALA A 552 -27.06 15.87 0.15
CA ALA A 552 -28.31 15.51 -0.51
C ALA A 552 -29.56 15.98 0.26
N HIS A 553 -29.54 15.90 1.60
CA HIS A 553 -30.63 16.41 2.43
C HIS A 553 -30.77 17.95 2.35
N ALA A 554 -29.66 18.69 2.47
CA ALA A 554 -29.66 20.15 2.36
C ALA A 554 -30.14 20.63 0.97
N LEU A 555 -29.78 19.92 -0.10
CA LEU A 555 -30.27 20.23 -1.45
C LEU A 555 -31.79 20.06 -1.58
N ALA A 556 -32.37 19.04 -0.94
CA ALA A 556 -33.82 18.85 -0.93
C ALA A 556 -34.55 20.00 -0.20
N GLU A 557 -34.00 20.50 0.91
CA GLU A 557 -34.54 21.69 1.58
C GLU A 557 -34.41 22.95 0.72
N HIS A 558 -33.25 23.19 0.08
CA HIS A 558 -33.04 24.33 -0.81
C HIS A 558 -33.94 24.29 -2.06
N ALA A 559 -34.26 23.11 -2.59
CA ALA A 559 -35.22 22.96 -3.68
C ALA A 559 -36.63 23.41 -3.25
N SER A 560 -37.09 22.95 -2.09
CA SER A 560 -38.37 23.34 -1.48
C SER A 560 -38.46 24.85 -1.20
N ALA A 561 -37.40 25.43 -0.63
CA ALA A 561 -37.32 26.87 -0.39
C ALA A 561 -37.39 27.69 -1.70
N SER A 562 -36.70 27.26 -2.76
CA SER A 562 -36.74 27.92 -4.07
C SER A 562 -38.16 27.94 -4.67
N GLU A 563 -38.91 26.85 -4.53
CA GLU A 563 -40.31 26.76 -4.97
C GLU A 563 -41.26 27.65 -4.16
N GLN A 564 -40.98 27.88 -2.87
CA GLN A 564 -41.74 28.82 -2.05
C GLN A 564 -41.49 30.28 -2.47
N ILE A 565 -40.23 30.69 -2.65
CA ILE A 565 -39.91 32.08 -2.99
C ILE A 565 -40.42 32.41 -4.41
N THR A 566 -40.38 31.46 -5.36
CA THR A 566 -40.96 31.63 -6.70
C THR A 566 -42.45 32.01 -6.64
N ARG A 567 -43.24 31.28 -5.84
CA ARG A 567 -44.69 31.54 -5.68
C ARG A 567 -44.98 32.92 -5.09
N GLU A 568 -44.18 33.37 -4.12
CA GLU A 568 -44.43 34.66 -3.48
C GLU A 568 -43.90 35.84 -4.32
N ALA A 569 -42.91 35.63 -5.20
CA ALA A 569 -42.53 36.59 -6.24
C ALA A 569 -43.66 36.80 -7.27
N GLU A 570 -44.30 35.72 -7.76
CA GLU A 570 -45.48 35.79 -8.64
C GLU A 570 -46.64 36.56 -7.99
N ARG A 571 -46.87 36.34 -6.68
CA ARG A 571 -47.89 37.05 -5.90
C ARG A 571 -47.60 38.54 -5.76
N LEU A 572 -46.34 38.91 -5.55
CA LEU A 572 -45.88 40.31 -5.51
C LEU A 572 -46.10 41.03 -6.84
N ALA A 573 -45.81 40.37 -7.97
CA ALA A 573 -46.07 40.92 -9.31
C ALA A 573 -47.58 41.21 -9.52
N LEU A 574 -48.47 40.31 -9.07
CA LEU A 574 -49.92 40.50 -9.16
C LEU A 574 -50.41 41.69 -8.31
N LEU A 575 -49.92 41.82 -7.08
CA LEU A 575 -50.23 42.94 -6.17
C LEU A 575 -49.79 44.28 -6.77
N THR A 576 -48.58 44.33 -7.32
CA THR A 576 -47.99 45.53 -7.93
C THR A 576 -48.81 46.02 -9.13
N LYS A 577 -49.28 45.09 -9.97
CA LYS A 577 -50.19 45.37 -11.10
C LYS A 577 -51.51 46.01 -10.65
N ASN A 578 -52.08 45.55 -9.53
CA ASN A 578 -53.33 46.11 -9.00
C ASN A 578 -53.13 47.53 -8.45
N VAL A 579 -52.01 47.80 -7.77
CA VAL A 579 -51.66 49.15 -7.28
C VAL A 579 -51.48 50.13 -8.44
N SER A 580 -50.76 49.73 -9.49
CA SER A 580 -50.59 50.54 -10.71
C SER A 580 -51.94 50.93 -11.35
N SER A 581 -52.89 49.98 -11.42
CA SER A 581 -54.22 50.25 -11.98
C SER A 581 -55.06 51.25 -11.15
N ALA A 582 -54.91 51.25 -9.82
CA ALA A 582 -55.65 52.17 -8.94
C ALA A 582 -55.11 53.61 -8.99
N LEU A 583 -53.81 53.77 -9.23
CA LEU A 583 -53.15 55.07 -9.34
C LEU A 583 -53.53 55.82 -10.63
N ASP A 584 -53.73 55.09 -11.75
CA ASP A 584 -54.21 55.68 -13.00
C ASP A 584 -55.65 56.25 -12.86
N GLU A 585 -56.49 55.61 -12.03
CA GLU A 585 -57.84 56.08 -11.72
C GLU A 585 -57.82 57.33 -10.80
N GLN A 586 -56.97 57.34 -9.76
CA GLN A 586 -56.80 58.52 -8.89
C GLN A 586 -56.21 59.73 -9.63
N SER A 587 -55.27 59.50 -10.55
CA SER A 587 -54.66 60.57 -11.37
C SER A 587 -55.72 61.31 -12.20
N ARG A 588 -56.66 60.58 -12.81
CA ARG A 588 -57.78 61.17 -13.57
C ARG A 588 -58.70 62.00 -12.67
N ALA A 589 -59.05 61.49 -11.49
CA ALA A 589 -59.90 62.20 -10.54
C ALA A 589 -59.30 63.53 -10.06
N ALA A 590 -57.98 63.62 -9.87
CA ALA A 590 -57.31 64.86 -9.47
C ALA A 590 -57.43 65.98 -10.54
N VAL A 591 -57.38 65.63 -11.82
CA VAL A 591 -57.51 66.58 -12.95
C VAL A 591 -58.92 67.19 -13.01
N ASP A 592 -59.96 66.40 -12.77
CA ASP A 592 -61.34 66.86 -12.76
C ASP A 592 -61.62 67.86 -11.61
N ILE A 593 -61.07 67.60 -10.41
CA ILE A 593 -61.24 68.49 -9.25
C ILE A 593 -60.53 69.83 -9.50
N THR A 594 -59.35 69.83 -10.12
CA THR A 594 -58.64 71.07 -10.51
C THR A 594 -59.49 71.97 -11.39
N SER A 595 -60.20 71.40 -12.37
CA SER A 595 -61.10 72.17 -13.26
C SER A 595 -62.33 72.74 -12.55
N ALA A 596 -62.81 72.10 -11.48
CA ALA A 596 -63.94 72.59 -10.69
C ALA A 596 -63.56 73.82 -9.85
N VAL A 597 -62.36 73.85 -9.26
CA VAL A 597 -61.87 74.94 -8.40
C VAL A 597 -61.72 76.26 -9.18
N ASP A 598 -61.18 76.23 -10.39
CA ASP A 598 -60.97 77.45 -11.20
C ASP A 598 -62.29 78.11 -11.67
N ASN A 599 -63.33 77.30 -11.91
CA ASN A 599 -64.68 77.80 -12.22
C ASN A 599 -65.31 78.56 -11.05
N ILE A 600 -65.09 78.11 -9.81
CA ILE A 600 -65.59 78.79 -8.60
C ILE A 600 -64.83 80.10 -8.38
N ARG A 601 -63.50 80.09 -8.53
CA ARG A 601 -62.63 81.27 -8.46
C ARG A 601 -63.12 82.39 -9.38
N THR A 602 -63.43 82.04 -10.63
CA THR A 602 -63.88 83.00 -11.66
C THR A 602 -65.23 83.65 -11.34
N ARG A 603 -66.20 82.89 -10.79
CA ARG A 603 -67.51 83.43 -10.42
C ARG A 603 -67.48 84.37 -9.21
N SER A 604 -66.63 84.10 -8.22
CA SER A 604 -66.60 84.90 -6.98
C SER A 604 -66.17 86.36 -7.23
N VAL A 605 -65.21 86.58 -8.13
CA VAL A 605 -64.74 87.91 -8.55
C VAL A 605 -65.85 88.74 -9.21
N GLN A 606 -66.79 88.09 -9.88
CA GLN A 606 -67.87 88.77 -10.62
C GLN A 606 -68.98 89.29 -9.68
N ILE A 607 -69.24 88.60 -8.57
CA ILE A 607 -70.25 88.98 -7.55
C ILE A 607 -69.80 90.22 -6.76
N ALA A 608 -68.53 90.25 -6.34
CA ALA A 608 -67.96 91.37 -5.57
C ALA A 608 -68.08 92.73 -6.30
N ARG A 609 -68.02 92.72 -7.64
CA ARG A 609 -68.10 93.93 -8.46
C ARG A 609 -69.51 94.54 -8.48
N SER A 610 -70.55 93.70 -8.51
CA SER A 610 -71.96 94.12 -8.56
C SER A 610 -72.47 94.75 -7.25
N LEU A 611 -72.00 94.24 -6.10
CA LEU A 611 -72.38 94.76 -4.78
C LEU A 611 -71.90 96.20 -4.54
N SER A 612 -70.74 96.56 -5.09
CA SER A 612 -70.15 97.91 -4.94
C SER A 612 -71.01 99.00 -5.61
N GLU A 613 -71.66 98.69 -6.74
CA GLU A 613 -72.49 99.66 -7.47
C GLU A 613 -73.84 99.93 -6.78
N GLN A 614 -74.47 98.90 -6.19
CA GLN A 614 -75.73 99.06 -5.46
C GLN A 614 -75.60 99.92 -4.18
N SER A 615 -74.48 99.79 -3.47
CA SER A 615 -74.19 100.58 -2.26
C SER A 615 -74.28 102.09 -2.52
N ARG A 616 -73.70 102.55 -3.64
CA ARG A 616 -73.63 103.98 -4.00
C ARG A 616 -75.00 104.60 -4.30
N ALA A 617 -75.91 103.85 -4.94
CA ALA A 617 -77.24 104.36 -5.32
C ALA A 617 -78.17 104.60 -4.12
N MET A 618 -78.05 103.82 -3.05
CA MET A 618 -78.92 103.96 -1.86
C MET A 618 -78.61 105.22 -1.05
N ALA A 619 -77.38 105.75 -1.10
CA ALA A 619 -76.98 106.93 -0.35
C ALA A 619 -77.68 108.22 -0.81
N GLU A 620 -77.89 108.40 -2.12
CA GLU A 620 -78.48 109.62 -2.69
C GLU A 620 -79.98 109.74 -2.39
N ILE A 621 -80.73 108.65 -2.50
CA ILE A 621 -82.18 108.59 -2.24
C ILE A 621 -82.51 109.05 -0.81
N ARG A 622 -81.64 108.71 0.15
CA ARG A 622 -81.84 109.00 1.57
C ARG A 622 -81.74 110.50 1.92
N ALA A 623 -81.01 111.29 1.13
CA ALA A 623 -80.86 112.73 1.35
C ALA A 623 -82.12 113.49 0.94
N VAL A 624 -82.66 113.18 -0.26
CA VAL A 624 -83.81 113.87 -0.84
C VAL A 624 -85.08 113.73 0.01
N ALA A 625 -85.37 112.52 0.50
CA ALA A 625 -86.59 112.26 1.28
C ALA A 625 -86.70 113.08 2.57
N ARG A 626 -85.58 113.46 3.18
CA ARG A 626 -85.56 114.15 4.48
C ARG A 626 -85.79 115.66 4.35
N ASP A 627 -85.34 116.26 3.25
CA ASP A 627 -85.45 117.71 3.02
C ASP A 627 -86.87 118.12 2.60
N THR A 628 -87.55 117.28 1.81
CA THR A 628 -88.94 117.50 1.36
C THR A 628 -89.94 117.58 2.52
N ALA A 629 -89.74 116.77 3.57
CA ALA A 629 -90.60 116.76 4.75
C ALA A 629 -90.54 118.07 5.56
N ALA A 630 -89.38 118.73 5.59
CA ALA A 630 -89.18 119.96 6.36
C ALA A 630 -89.90 121.18 5.74
N GLN A 631 -89.89 121.30 4.41
CA GLN A 631 -90.49 122.45 3.71
C GLN A 631 -92.02 122.47 3.82
N LEU A 632 -92.68 121.30 3.72
CA LEU A 632 -94.14 121.20 3.78
C LEU A 632 -94.73 121.68 5.11
N LYS A 633 -94.02 121.45 6.21
CA LYS A 633 -94.43 121.87 7.55
C LYS A 633 -94.62 123.39 7.68
N GLY A 634 -93.74 124.18 7.05
CA GLY A 634 -93.83 125.64 7.07
C GLY A 634 -95.03 126.22 6.30
N ILE A 635 -95.57 125.47 5.33
CA ILE A 635 -96.73 125.90 4.53
C ILE A 635 -98.04 125.75 5.31
N VAL A 636 -98.13 124.74 6.19
CA VAL A 636 -99.30 124.50 7.06
C VAL A 636 -99.49 125.66 8.03
N ASP A 637 -98.44 126.02 8.78
CA ASP A 637 -98.52 127.03 9.86
C ASP A 637 -98.88 128.43 9.32
N ALA A 638 -98.34 128.80 8.16
CA ALA A 638 -98.56 130.12 7.56
C ALA A 638 -100.01 130.35 7.09
N ASN A 639 -100.68 129.33 6.56
CA ASN A 639 -102.07 129.43 6.08
C ASN A 639 -103.08 129.45 7.25
N GLN A 640 -102.81 128.67 8.31
CA GLN A 640 -103.62 128.62 9.53
C GLN A 640 -103.76 130.02 10.18
N ALA A 641 -102.66 130.78 10.20
CA ALA A 641 -102.60 132.13 10.79
C ALA A 641 -103.28 133.22 9.94
N ARG A 642 -103.36 133.06 8.62
CA ARG A 642 -104.05 134.03 7.74
C ARG A 642 -105.58 133.89 7.81
N ALA A 643 -106.08 132.66 7.97
CA ALA A 643 -107.52 132.38 8.05
C ALA A 643 -108.18 132.98 9.30
N SER A 644 -107.45 133.13 10.42
CA SER A 644 -108.00 133.73 11.64
C SER A 644 -108.13 135.26 11.56
N ALA A 645 -107.24 135.93 10.83
CA ALA A 645 -107.27 137.38 10.66
C ALA A 645 -108.45 137.86 9.79
N THR A 646 -108.78 137.15 8.71
CA THR A 646 -109.92 137.50 7.85
C THR A 646 -111.27 137.28 8.55
N ALA A 647 -111.38 136.28 9.43
CA ALA A 647 -112.59 136.05 10.21
C ALA A 647 -112.93 137.22 11.17
N ALA A 648 -111.92 137.93 11.70
CA ALA A 648 -112.14 139.06 12.59
C ALA A 648 -112.63 140.33 11.85
N LEU A 649 -112.26 140.49 10.57
CA LEU A 649 -112.61 141.67 9.78
C LEU A 649 -114.11 141.70 9.42
N ALA A 650 -114.71 140.54 9.15
CA ALA A 650 -116.13 140.40 8.83
C ALA A 650 -117.02 140.95 9.96
N THR A 651 -116.73 140.56 11.21
CA THR A 651 -117.51 140.91 12.41
C THR A 651 -117.56 142.42 12.69
N ALA A 652 -116.56 143.18 12.25
CA ALA A 652 -116.51 144.64 12.45
C ALA A 652 -117.41 145.42 11.47
N LEU A 653 -117.61 144.91 10.25
CA LEU A 653 -118.43 145.57 9.22
C LEU A 653 -119.92 145.55 9.55
N GLU A 654 -120.38 144.45 10.15
CA GLU A 654 -121.76 144.25 10.62
C GLU A 654 -122.21 145.31 11.64
N GLN A 655 -121.29 145.75 12.51
CA GLN A 655 -121.56 146.76 13.54
C GLN A 655 -121.68 148.20 12.98
N ALA A 656 -120.99 148.52 11.88
CA ALA A 656 -121.09 149.84 11.26
C ALA A 656 -122.44 150.04 10.55
N ARG A 657 -122.96 148.97 9.92
CA ARG A 657 -124.20 148.98 9.15
C ARG A 657 -125.44 149.28 10.00
N THR A 658 -125.48 148.74 11.22
CA THR A 658 -126.58 148.96 12.17
C THR A 658 -126.64 150.38 12.74
N LEU A 659 -125.56 151.15 12.68
CA LEU A 659 -125.54 152.55 13.16
C LEU A 659 -126.22 153.51 12.17
N ALA A 660 -125.98 153.35 10.86
CA ALA A 660 -126.49 154.24 9.81
C ALA A 660 -128.03 154.29 9.76
N GLN A 661 -128.69 153.15 10.00
CA GLN A 661 -130.16 153.05 9.99
C GLN A 661 -130.85 153.92 11.06
N ARG A 662 -130.16 154.34 12.12
CA ARG A 662 -130.75 155.21 13.16
C ARG A 662 -130.91 156.68 12.76
N GLN A 663 -130.15 157.19 11.78
CA GLN A 663 -130.20 158.61 11.43
C GLN A 663 -131.35 159.00 10.49
N SER A 664 -131.70 158.16 9.51
CA SER A 664 -132.78 158.43 8.54
C SER A 664 -134.12 158.75 9.24
N LEU A 665 -134.42 158.08 10.37
CA LEU A 665 -135.65 158.32 11.13
C LEU A 665 -135.80 159.77 11.65
N GLY A 666 -134.69 160.49 11.85
CA GLY A 666 -134.70 161.89 12.28
C GLY A 666 -135.15 162.86 11.18
N PHE A 667 -134.65 162.68 9.96
CA PHE A 667 -134.96 163.57 8.82
C PHE A 667 -136.43 163.47 8.38
N SER A 668 -137.03 162.29 8.48
CA SER A 668 -138.45 162.06 8.19
C SER A 668 -139.38 163.02 8.96
N GLN A 669 -139.05 163.35 10.21
CA GLN A 669 -139.84 164.26 11.03
C GLN A 669 -139.70 165.72 10.58
N THR A 670 -138.53 166.13 10.09
CA THR A 670 -138.29 167.49 9.59
C THR A 670 -139.12 167.78 8.33
N ARG A 671 -139.26 166.80 7.43
CA ARG A 671 -140.04 166.95 6.17
C ARG A 671 -141.52 167.26 6.45
N GLN A 672 -142.08 166.69 7.51
CA GLN A 672 -143.50 166.86 7.85
C GLN A 672 -143.82 168.27 8.38
N ALA A 673 -142.90 168.91 9.11
CA ALA A 673 -143.06 170.28 9.58
C ALA A 673 -143.12 171.30 8.41
N ALA A 674 -142.31 171.08 7.36
CA ALA A 674 -142.22 172.00 6.22
C ALA A 674 -143.50 172.04 5.36
N LEU A 675 -144.14 170.89 5.13
CA LEU A 675 -145.39 170.81 4.36
C LEU A 675 -146.56 171.56 5.03
N ILE A 676 -146.57 171.66 6.35
CA ILE A 676 -147.61 172.38 7.11
C ILE A 676 -147.45 173.91 6.94
N LEU A 677 -146.22 174.42 6.94
CA LEU A 677 -145.94 175.83 6.66
C LEU A 677 -146.38 176.24 5.24
N LEU A 678 -146.16 175.36 4.25
CA LEU A 678 -146.63 175.56 2.87
C LEU A 678 -148.17 175.72 2.80
N LYS A 679 -148.90 174.97 3.63
CA LYS A 679 -150.37 175.04 3.65
C LYS A 679 -150.91 176.27 4.39
N GLN A 680 -150.14 176.84 5.32
CA GLN A 680 -150.47 178.16 5.90
C GLN A 680 -150.26 179.32 4.91
N SER A 681 -149.48 179.16 3.83
CA SER A 681 -149.31 180.22 2.82
C SER A 681 -150.43 180.30 1.79
N GLU A 682 -150.98 179.18 1.30
CA GLU A 682 -152.06 179.18 0.29
C GLU A 682 -153.31 179.96 0.76
N ILE A 683 -153.61 179.91 2.06
CA ILE A 683 -154.79 180.54 2.65
C ILE A 683 -154.66 182.08 2.70
N LEU A 684 -153.43 182.61 2.82
CA LEU A 684 -153.20 184.06 2.79
C LEU A 684 -153.33 184.66 1.39
N GLU A 685 -153.18 183.86 0.33
CA GLU A 685 -153.36 184.32 -1.05
C GLU A 685 -154.85 184.43 -1.40
N THR A 686 -155.68 183.51 -0.90
CA THR A 686 -157.13 183.47 -1.16
C THR A 686 -157.94 184.65 -0.63
N ASP A 687 -157.34 185.61 0.08
CA ASP A 687 -158.00 186.84 0.52
C ASP A 687 -157.80 188.01 -0.49
N GLY A 688 -156.73 188.00 -1.27
CA GLY A 688 -156.10 189.24 -1.75
C GLY A 688 -156.69 189.88 -3.02
N SER A 689 -157.14 189.09 -3.98
CA SER A 689 -157.86 189.58 -5.16
C SER A 689 -159.36 189.40 -4.91
N THR A 690 -160.12 190.45 -4.61
CA THR A 690 -160.74 191.35 -5.61
C THR A 690 -161.10 190.63 -6.92
N GLY A 691 -162.35 190.65 -7.39
CA GLY A 691 -163.51 191.42 -6.91
C GLY A 691 -164.14 190.89 -5.63
#